data_AF-A0A285ZDJ3-F1
#
_entry.id   AF-A0A285ZDJ3-F1
#
_cell.length_a   1.000
_cell.length_b   1.000
_cell.length_c   1.000
_cell.angle_alpha   90.00
_cell.angle_beta   90.00
_cell.angle_gamma   90.00
#
_symmetry.space_group_name_H-M   'P 1'
#
loop_
_entity.id
_entity.type
_entity.pdbx_description
1 polymer ?
#
loop_
_entity_poly.entity_id
_entity_poly.type
_entity_poly.pdbx_seq_one_letter_code
_entity_poly.pdbx_strand_id
1 'polypeptide(L)'
;MFLNPLNSRRPVSQRTALANAVSLIEGHHRFLRNNTGDTVDATVQHYVQNNQGVLANNRHFIAHSQMEYQPNGDGTTEGQALHVLGYAHAYLATQDPRYLEAAIWHWEAYEKYFYAGQPIPDTPQRRICNWIINSKEPVLANWPVDPVEPTHSGFKGVPFAFTNGALSIPHGAPHWGEYLDKATFAFDGALAWGAINAGVRALREDGSTDWDKDGTVYEVDWIIAHTGQKITVDGKVLSEGHTGADIGRVQLKDTSLNGTHLFNYATRQPVEHGGYLIPRNAVQHNRPLHVPLLGGVNQMGNAADGELWYMDACYLLWRITGEERFQKAMDACLYTAHEYTLIDSTDRFFRQSTVAATPFTDGISYEFAYPSEAKREYGRDSQGYITLQTDVGAQVSIEQQSVWFRVGKDSKVRTSFGGVDRANGALTAKVEVTIAPEKVENTGTRYCYMLPESTSSWQVLQHDIPLSQFYRVAKDDGSEYIMADLRAVVHSADITSQERHVPVIFPGRAGNVVRSFFPGGGNGGWYVIGNYLQPTKKAPLKSITYRADGNFNVRIQDKDGWRWWWMLPATDGAFSTVQIRPQDGTLSGYQPNAAGRPNPSAPNYGELAEMDILLDNDADTNLTFEYYCINELPDLYDGVDGYTMLYRLTLNGQQAFRGLVGDCTVVGYRNDSLAYSPGVIPFSNIYSDGTEQIGAWHGMPYPGYQYPLIFCLDPETYSVELGNMIDFLYDSQQWYQQKFGVLGPGAAAYIWNRWDNYRYGPADTWTQYHWGDGNAWAGYQPRAMMGACRAWYELVHRGKPVPPKLVAYAENWLRWLVKFVKDSKGILPTDFPTNSVPKPVEDDFTGHMTGLWLAGACLAAMAGSQVADLDVLIEACMDELQAYYTVTPIPGHAMNGSWTPDPRLGTDNGMFFGFWAGEILRGLGLYIQYRTLGVGANIYGGPVPA
;
A
#
# COMPACT_ATOMS: atom_id res chain seq x y z
N MET A 1 -29.19 -25.77 37.03
CA MET A 1 -29.76 -25.32 38.31
C MET A 1 -28.73 -25.46 39.42
N PHE A 2 -28.02 -24.38 39.75
CA PHE A 2 -27.35 -24.19 41.04
C PHE A 2 -27.44 -22.69 41.34
N LEU A 3 -28.27 -22.34 42.33
CA LEU A 3 -28.46 -20.97 42.81
C LEU A 3 -27.31 -20.62 43.75
N ASN A 4 -26.46 -19.66 43.36
CA ASN A 4 -25.44 -19.11 44.24
C ASN A 4 -25.99 -17.82 44.92
N PRO A 5 -25.83 -17.62 46.23
CA PRO A 5 -26.42 -16.50 46.96
C PRO A 5 -25.50 -15.28 46.91
N LEU A 6 -25.59 -14.50 45.83
CA LEU A 6 -25.00 -13.14 45.73
C LEU A 6 -26.07 -12.09 45.37
N ASN A 7 -27.26 -12.23 45.94
CA ASN A 7 -28.35 -11.26 45.83
C ASN A 7 -28.46 -10.36 47.07
N SER A 8 -27.34 -9.96 47.68
CA SER A 8 -27.32 -8.91 48.69
C SER A 8 -27.44 -7.53 48.04
N ARG A 9 -28.70 -7.08 47.91
CA ARG A 9 -29.15 -5.68 47.83
C ARG A 9 -28.24 -4.70 47.04
N ARG A 10 -28.28 -4.79 45.70
CA ARG A 10 -27.91 -3.67 44.82
C ARG A 10 -28.78 -2.42 45.13
N PRO A 11 -28.23 -1.20 45.13
CA PRO A 11 -28.98 0.06 45.24
C PRO A 11 -30.16 0.12 44.27
N VAL A 12 -31.26 0.77 44.67
CA VAL A 12 -32.50 0.86 43.85
C VAL A 12 -32.23 1.50 42.49
N SER A 13 -31.38 2.53 42.43
CA SER A 13 -30.99 3.21 41.18
C SER A 13 -30.32 2.29 40.17
N GLN A 14 -29.42 1.40 40.61
CA GLN A 14 -28.72 0.45 39.73
C GLN A 14 -29.64 -0.62 39.15
N ARG A 15 -30.71 -1.01 39.87
CA ARG A 15 -31.71 -1.96 39.33
C ARG A 15 -32.57 -1.32 38.23
N THR A 16 -32.90 -0.04 38.38
CA THR A 16 -33.67 0.71 37.39
C THR A 16 -32.89 0.93 36.10
N ALA A 17 -31.61 1.32 36.19
CA ALA A 17 -30.77 1.55 35.00
C ALA A 17 -30.54 0.27 34.17
N LEU A 18 -30.33 -0.88 34.84
CA LEU A 18 -30.20 -2.17 34.16
C LEU A 18 -31.49 -2.61 33.47
N ALA A 19 -32.65 -2.41 34.11
CA ALA A 19 -33.95 -2.68 33.51
C ALA A 19 -34.21 -1.76 32.30
N ASN A 20 -33.79 -0.49 32.38
CA ASN A 20 -33.89 0.46 31.27
C ASN A 20 -33.03 -0.01 30.08
N ALA A 21 -31.76 -0.37 30.30
CA ALA A 21 -30.88 -0.84 29.23
C ALA A 21 -31.46 -2.07 28.49
N VAL A 22 -32.01 -3.04 29.21
CA VAL A 22 -32.70 -4.20 28.60
C VAL A 22 -33.92 -3.76 27.79
N SER A 23 -34.70 -2.81 28.31
CA SER A 23 -35.87 -2.27 27.60
C SER A 23 -35.48 -1.51 26.32
N LEU A 24 -34.37 -0.77 26.33
CA LEU A 24 -33.83 -0.07 25.17
C LEU A 24 -33.38 -1.06 24.09
N ILE A 25 -32.67 -2.13 24.46
CA ILE A 25 -32.27 -3.20 23.53
C ILE A 25 -33.49 -3.85 22.88
N GLU A 26 -34.50 -4.25 23.68
CA GLU A 26 -35.69 -4.92 23.15
C GLU A 26 -36.49 -4.00 22.21
N GLY A 27 -36.65 -2.73 22.57
CA GLY A 27 -37.35 -1.78 21.71
C GLY A 27 -36.56 -1.45 20.43
N HIS A 28 -35.23 -1.41 20.49
CA HIS A 28 -34.39 -1.26 19.31
C HIS A 28 -34.43 -2.48 18.40
N HIS A 29 -34.41 -3.69 18.97
CA HIS A 29 -34.60 -4.91 18.19
C HIS A 29 -35.96 -4.94 17.46
N ARG A 30 -37.03 -4.48 18.10
CA ARG A 30 -38.35 -4.32 17.45
C ARG A 30 -38.32 -3.28 16.35
N PHE A 31 -37.67 -2.15 16.57
CA PHE A 31 -37.47 -1.13 15.54
C PHE A 31 -36.79 -1.74 14.30
N LEU A 32 -35.67 -2.44 14.48
CA LEU A 32 -34.93 -3.05 13.38
C LEU A 32 -35.79 -4.05 12.60
N ARG A 33 -36.49 -4.94 13.31
CA ARG A 33 -37.40 -5.93 12.69
C ARG A 33 -38.55 -5.29 11.91
N ASN A 34 -39.12 -4.20 12.42
CA ASN A 34 -40.19 -3.48 11.74
C ASN A 34 -39.68 -2.69 10.53
N ASN A 35 -38.37 -2.44 10.47
CA ASN A 35 -37.68 -1.74 9.39
C ASN A 35 -36.82 -2.70 8.54
N THR A 36 -37.18 -3.98 8.54
CA THR A 36 -36.68 -4.99 7.62
C THR A 36 -37.64 -5.14 6.44
N GLY A 37 -37.16 -4.98 5.21
CA GLY A 37 -37.94 -5.16 4.00
C GLY A 37 -37.17 -4.87 2.71
N ASP A 38 -37.68 -5.36 1.59
CA ASP A 38 -37.07 -5.11 0.29
C ASP A 38 -37.56 -3.78 -0.29
N THR A 39 -36.63 -2.93 -0.71
CA THR A 39 -36.91 -1.64 -1.34
C THR A 39 -36.97 -1.80 -2.86
N VAL A 40 -38.06 -1.38 -3.49
CA VAL A 40 -38.24 -1.28 -4.95
C VAL A 40 -38.29 0.19 -5.37
N ASP A 41 -38.96 1.02 -4.58
CA ASP A 41 -39.00 2.48 -4.75
C ASP A 41 -38.60 3.15 -3.44
N ALA A 42 -37.40 3.72 -3.43
CA ALA A 42 -36.81 4.34 -2.24
C ALA A 42 -37.51 5.60 -1.76
N THR A 43 -38.39 6.20 -2.57
CA THR A 43 -39.14 7.40 -2.18
C THR A 43 -40.35 7.09 -1.30
N VAL A 44 -40.77 5.83 -1.26
CA VAL A 44 -41.97 5.38 -0.52
C VAL A 44 -41.71 4.17 0.40
N GLN A 45 -40.62 3.44 0.21
CA GLN A 45 -40.23 2.29 1.02
C GLN A 45 -38.91 2.57 1.76
N HIS A 46 -38.96 2.66 3.09
CA HIS A 46 -37.83 3.08 3.90
C HIS A 46 -37.41 1.98 4.89
N TYR A 47 -36.51 1.10 4.44
CA TYR A 47 -35.97 0.02 5.25
C TYR A 47 -34.49 0.25 5.53
N VAL A 48 -34.05 -0.14 6.73
CA VAL A 48 -32.63 -0.13 7.12
C VAL A 48 -31.98 -1.49 6.92
N GLN A 49 -32.78 -2.55 6.83
CA GLN A 49 -32.34 -3.91 6.54
C GLN A 49 -33.19 -4.49 5.43
N ASN A 50 -32.61 -5.30 4.56
CA ASN A 50 -33.41 -6.08 3.61
C ASN A 50 -33.74 -7.48 4.14
N ASN A 51 -34.63 -8.18 3.43
CA ASN A 51 -35.09 -9.53 3.81
C ASN A 51 -34.00 -10.60 3.75
N GLN A 52 -32.80 -10.25 3.27
CA GLN A 52 -31.64 -11.14 3.17
C GLN A 52 -30.58 -10.82 4.23
N GLY A 53 -30.89 -9.96 5.20
CA GLY A 53 -30.03 -9.66 6.35
C GLY A 53 -28.94 -8.63 6.08
N VAL A 54 -28.97 -7.95 4.94
CA VAL A 54 -28.01 -6.86 4.64
C VAL A 54 -28.51 -5.55 5.21
N LEU A 55 -27.62 -4.86 5.92
CA LEU A 55 -27.83 -3.53 6.48
C LEU A 55 -27.50 -2.44 5.44
N ALA A 56 -28.40 -1.47 5.31
CA ALA A 56 -28.18 -0.25 4.55
C ALA A 56 -27.58 0.85 5.44
N ASN A 57 -26.76 1.73 4.86
CA ASN A 57 -26.14 2.83 5.59
C ASN A 57 -27.17 3.84 6.14
N ASN A 58 -28.32 3.95 5.48
CA ASN A 58 -29.41 4.85 5.85
C ASN A 58 -30.76 4.16 5.65
N ARG A 59 -31.70 4.40 6.56
CA ARG A 59 -33.11 4.02 6.38
C ARG A 59 -33.82 4.92 5.37
N HIS A 60 -33.67 6.23 5.58
CA HIS A 60 -34.34 7.29 4.84
C HIS A 60 -33.79 7.43 3.42
N PHE A 61 -34.58 8.02 2.53
CA PHE A 61 -34.14 8.44 1.20
C PHE A 61 -33.19 9.64 1.29
N ILE A 62 -32.08 9.60 0.55
CA ILE A 62 -31.03 10.65 0.61
C ILE A 62 -30.88 11.45 -0.68
N ALA A 63 -30.96 10.81 -1.86
CA ALA A 63 -30.78 11.48 -3.15
C ALA A 63 -31.18 10.58 -4.30
N HIS A 64 -31.61 11.20 -5.41
CA HIS A 64 -31.81 10.48 -6.68
C HIS A 64 -30.55 10.45 -7.54
N SER A 65 -29.78 11.53 -7.50
CA SER A 65 -28.62 11.74 -8.37
C SER A 65 -27.30 11.61 -7.61
N GLN A 66 -26.29 11.03 -8.26
CA GLN A 66 -24.94 10.98 -7.69
C GLN A 66 -24.27 12.35 -7.61
N MET A 67 -24.81 13.36 -8.30
CA MET A 67 -24.37 14.75 -8.14
C MET A 67 -24.84 15.33 -6.80
N GLU A 68 -26.03 14.94 -6.33
CA GLU A 68 -26.63 15.44 -5.09
C GLU A 68 -25.99 14.81 -3.85
N TYR A 69 -25.86 13.48 -3.84
CA TYR A 69 -25.29 12.75 -2.71
C TYR A 69 -24.75 11.37 -3.10
N GLN A 70 -24.21 10.65 -2.10
CA GLN A 70 -23.87 9.23 -2.25
C GLN A 70 -25.11 8.38 -2.59
N PRO A 71 -24.93 7.22 -3.24
CA PRO A 71 -26.06 6.33 -3.56
C PRO A 71 -26.89 5.93 -2.34
N ASN A 72 -28.22 6.00 -2.46
CA ASN A 72 -29.16 5.64 -1.39
C ASN A 72 -29.08 4.17 -0.92
N GLY A 73 -28.59 3.28 -1.79
CA GLY A 73 -28.51 1.85 -1.57
C GLY A 73 -27.20 1.34 -0.96
N ASP A 74 -26.26 2.20 -0.56
CA ASP A 74 -24.97 1.72 -0.04
C ASP A 74 -25.14 0.90 1.25
N GLY A 75 -24.72 -0.36 1.21
CA GLY A 75 -24.50 -1.21 2.39
C GLY A 75 -23.00 -1.49 2.53
N THR A 76 -22.42 -1.21 3.70
CA THR A 76 -20.98 -1.25 3.91
C THR A 76 -20.55 -2.42 4.79
N THR A 77 -19.34 -2.95 4.55
CA THR A 77 -18.74 -4.00 5.39
C THR A 77 -18.64 -3.56 6.85
N GLU A 78 -18.26 -2.31 7.10
CA GLU A 78 -18.17 -1.70 8.42
C GLU A 78 -19.49 -1.79 9.18
N GLY A 79 -20.58 -1.32 8.54
CA GLY A 79 -21.91 -1.31 9.13
C GLY A 79 -22.38 -2.74 9.44
N GLN A 80 -22.18 -3.66 8.49
CA GLN A 80 -22.60 -5.05 8.63
C GLN A 80 -21.84 -5.78 9.74
N ALA A 81 -20.51 -5.65 9.80
CA ALA A 81 -19.69 -6.28 10.84
C ALA A 81 -20.03 -5.76 12.25
N LEU A 82 -20.19 -4.44 12.38
CA LEU A 82 -20.61 -3.82 13.64
C LEU A 82 -22.01 -4.29 14.06
N HIS A 83 -22.88 -4.58 13.10
CA HIS A 83 -24.23 -5.07 13.37
C HIS A 83 -24.23 -6.49 13.95
N VAL A 84 -23.38 -7.37 13.42
CA VAL A 84 -23.15 -8.71 13.98
C VAL A 84 -22.62 -8.60 15.42
N LEU A 85 -21.61 -7.75 15.64
CA LEU A 85 -21.04 -7.51 16.97
C LEU A 85 -22.09 -6.99 17.96
N GLY A 86 -22.93 -6.04 17.56
CA GLY A 86 -23.98 -5.48 18.41
C GLY A 86 -24.95 -6.55 18.91
N TYR A 87 -25.45 -7.40 18.00
CA TYR A 87 -26.34 -8.50 18.37
C TYR A 87 -25.66 -9.59 19.21
N ALA A 88 -24.40 -9.93 18.92
CA ALA A 88 -23.65 -10.89 19.72
C ALA A 88 -23.43 -10.40 21.16
N HIS A 89 -23.15 -9.11 21.36
CA HIS A 89 -23.06 -8.51 22.70
C HIS A 89 -24.42 -8.41 23.40
N ALA A 90 -25.50 -8.15 22.66
CA ALA A 90 -26.86 -8.21 23.20
C ALA A 90 -27.22 -9.63 23.67
N TYR A 91 -26.82 -10.67 22.93
CA TYR A 91 -26.94 -12.06 23.36
C TYR A 91 -26.15 -12.32 24.64
N LEU A 92 -24.86 -11.96 24.70
CA LEU A 92 -24.04 -12.16 25.91
C LEU A 92 -24.65 -11.48 27.14
N ALA A 93 -25.22 -10.29 26.97
CA ALA A 93 -25.86 -9.53 28.04
C ALA A 93 -27.17 -10.13 28.55
N THR A 94 -27.99 -10.70 27.67
CA THR A 94 -29.38 -11.09 27.98
C THR A 94 -29.62 -12.59 28.02
N GLN A 95 -28.75 -13.36 27.36
CA GLN A 95 -28.88 -14.80 27.10
C GLN A 95 -30.16 -15.16 26.30
N ASP A 96 -30.76 -14.19 25.59
CA ASP A 96 -31.93 -14.43 24.74
C ASP A 96 -31.51 -14.91 23.34
N PRO A 97 -31.90 -16.13 22.92
CA PRO A 97 -31.45 -16.75 21.67
C PRO A 97 -31.81 -15.94 20.43
N ARG A 98 -32.85 -15.09 20.47
CA ARG A 98 -33.26 -14.26 19.32
C ARG A 98 -32.14 -13.32 18.85
N TYR A 99 -31.30 -12.85 19.77
CA TYR A 99 -30.17 -11.98 19.42
C TYR A 99 -29.02 -12.76 18.80
N LEU A 100 -28.77 -14.00 19.24
CA LEU A 100 -27.77 -14.86 18.61
C LEU A 100 -28.19 -15.26 17.19
N GLU A 101 -29.47 -15.63 17.02
CA GLU A 101 -30.04 -15.92 15.70
C GLU A 101 -29.90 -14.73 14.75
N ALA A 102 -30.16 -13.50 15.24
CA ALA A 102 -29.95 -12.28 14.46
C ALA A 102 -28.47 -12.06 14.11
N ALA A 103 -27.54 -12.25 15.06
CA ALA A 103 -26.11 -12.12 14.80
C ALA A 103 -25.64 -13.09 13.71
N ILE A 104 -26.06 -14.36 13.79
CA ILE A 104 -25.72 -15.39 12.79
C ILE A 104 -26.33 -15.04 11.43
N TRP A 105 -27.59 -14.60 11.38
CA TRP A 105 -28.25 -14.22 10.13
C TRP A 105 -27.53 -13.07 9.41
N HIS A 106 -27.10 -12.05 10.15
CA HIS A 106 -26.32 -10.94 9.60
C HIS A 106 -24.90 -11.35 9.21
N TRP A 107 -24.29 -12.31 9.91
CA TRP A 107 -23.00 -12.89 9.52
C TRP A 107 -23.10 -13.68 8.21
N GLU A 108 -24.17 -14.48 8.04
CA GLU A 108 -24.43 -15.21 6.80
C GLU A 108 -24.65 -14.27 5.62
N ALA A 109 -25.30 -13.12 5.85
CA ALA A 109 -25.42 -12.06 4.84
C ALA A 109 -24.06 -11.43 4.49
N TYR A 110 -23.19 -11.21 5.48
CA TYR A 110 -21.82 -10.73 5.24
C TYR A 110 -21.08 -11.69 4.29
N GLU A 111 -21.03 -12.97 4.67
CA GLU A 111 -20.36 -14.03 3.92
C GLU A 111 -20.92 -14.19 2.50
N LYS A 112 -22.23 -14.12 2.35
CA LYS A 112 -22.86 -14.36 1.05
C LYS A 112 -22.64 -13.20 0.07
N TYR A 113 -22.78 -11.96 0.53
CA TYR A 113 -22.88 -10.81 -0.38
C TYR A 113 -21.60 -9.97 -0.44
N PHE A 114 -20.88 -9.81 0.67
CA PHE A 114 -19.65 -9.00 0.69
C PHE A 114 -18.42 -9.81 0.22
N TYR A 115 -18.34 -11.10 0.54
CA TYR A 115 -17.38 -12.02 -0.08
C TYR A 115 -17.87 -12.58 -1.43
N ALA A 116 -19.05 -12.15 -1.90
CA ALA A 116 -19.60 -12.45 -3.23
C ALA A 116 -19.55 -13.94 -3.62
N GLY A 117 -19.82 -14.84 -2.66
CA GLY A 117 -19.86 -16.29 -2.90
C GLY A 117 -18.52 -17.02 -2.83
N GLN A 118 -17.42 -16.34 -2.44
CA GLN A 118 -16.16 -17.02 -2.13
C GLN A 118 -16.35 -18.01 -0.97
N PRO A 119 -15.90 -19.27 -1.11
CA PRO A 119 -15.99 -20.23 -0.01
C PRO A 119 -15.09 -19.80 1.16
N ILE A 120 -15.50 -20.18 2.38
CA ILE A 120 -14.62 -20.15 3.54
C ILE A 120 -13.60 -21.29 3.35
N PRO A 121 -12.29 -21.01 3.32
CA PRO A 121 -11.28 -22.02 3.05
C PRO A 121 -11.03 -22.90 4.28
N ASP A 122 -10.61 -24.15 4.03
CA ASP A 122 -10.26 -25.09 5.11
C ASP A 122 -8.94 -24.73 5.81
N THR A 123 -8.03 -24.07 5.09
CA THR A 123 -6.77 -23.53 5.62
C THR A 123 -6.73 -22.01 5.43
N PRO A 124 -6.14 -21.25 6.37
CA PRO A 124 -6.06 -19.79 6.24
C PRO A 124 -5.41 -19.38 4.91
N GLN A 125 -6.13 -18.59 4.12
CA GLN A 125 -5.68 -18.04 2.84
C GLN A 125 -6.45 -16.75 2.54
N ARG A 126 -5.97 -16.00 1.56
CA ARG A 126 -6.55 -14.74 1.11
C ARG A 126 -8.04 -14.90 0.76
N ARG A 127 -8.87 -14.00 1.27
CA ARG A 127 -10.26 -13.79 0.82
C ARG A 127 -10.49 -12.28 0.71
N ILE A 128 -11.12 -11.84 -0.36
CA ILE A 128 -11.27 -10.41 -0.63
C ILE A 128 -12.75 -10.05 -0.52
N CYS A 129 -13.16 -9.33 0.53
CA CYS A 129 -14.51 -8.76 0.56
C CYS A 129 -14.56 -7.45 -0.22
N ASN A 130 -15.74 -7.10 -0.75
CA ASN A 130 -15.96 -5.79 -1.35
C ASN A 130 -16.54 -4.83 -0.31
N TRP A 131 -16.12 -3.57 -0.37
CA TRP A 131 -16.51 -2.53 0.57
C TRP A 131 -18.02 -2.31 0.62
N ILE A 132 -18.63 -2.20 -0.56
CA ILE A 132 -19.99 -1.70 -0.72
C ILE A 132 -20.79 -2.65 -1.60
N ILE A 133 -22.02 -2.93 -1.17
CA ILE A 133 -23.02 -3.63 -1.98
C ILE A 133 -24.29 -2.79 -2.07
N ASN A 134 -25.10 -3.05 -3.10
CA ASN A 134 -26.41 -2.41 -3.25
C ASN A 134 -27.44 -2.99 -2.27
N SER A 135 -27.48 -2.54 -1.02
CA SER A 135 -28.40 -3.06 0.01
C SER A 135 -29.90 -2.83 -0.25
N LYS A 136 -30.29 -1.90 -1.13
CA LYS A 136 -31.70 -1.50 -1.33
C LYS A 136 -32.23 -1.79 -2.74
N GLU A 137 -32.75 -0.78 -3.44
CA GLU A 137 -33.40 -0.90 -4.74
C GLU A 137 -32.40 -1.21 -5.86
N PRO A 138 -32.74 -2.06 -6.83
CA PRO A 138 -31.98 -2.13 -8.08
C PRO A 138 -31.91 -0.76 -8.73
N VAL A 139 -30.72 -0.37 -9.18
CA VAL A 139 -30.43 0.99 -9.65
C VAL A 139 -29.58 0.97 -10.91
N LEU A 140 -29.86 1.85 -11.87
CA LEU A 140 -29.05 1.96 -13.09
C LEU A 140 -27.65 2.43 -12.72
N ALA A 141 -26.60 1.83 -13.26
CA ALA A 141 -25.23 2.27 -13.07
C ALA A 141 -24.97 3.63 -13.73
N ASN A 142 -23.94 4.32 -13.28
CA ASN A 142 -23.33 5.41 -14.04
C ASN A 142 -22.64 4.84 -15.29
N TRP A 143 -22.99 5.37 -16.45
CA TRP A 143 -22.59 4.87 -17.76
C TRP A 143 -21.68 5.87 -18.50
N PRO A 144 -20.78 5.40 -19.39
CA PRO A 144 -20.42 4.00 -19.70
C PRO A 144 -19.71 3.27 -18.58
N VAL A 145 -20.05 2.00 -18.38
CA VAL A 145 -19.35 1.10 -17.44
C VAL A 145 -18.10 0.57 -18.12
N ASP A 146 -16.96 0.71 -17.46
CA ASP A 146 -15.73 0.02 -17.82
C ASP A 146 -15.67 -1.32 -17.05
N PRO A 147 -15.77 -2.48 -17.73
CA PRO A 147 -15.79 -3.77 -17.06
C PRO A 147 -14.41 -4.23 -16.58
N VAL A 148 -13.32 -3.60 -17.05
CA VAL A 148 -11.94 -3.97 -16.69
C VAL A 148 -11.46 -3.10 -15.53
N GLU A 149 -11.71 -1.79 -15.62
CA GLU A 149 -11.32 -0.80 -14.61
C GLU A 149 -12.55 0.01 -14.17
N PRO A 150 -13.40 -0.49 -13.25
CA PRO A 150 -14.67 0.15 -12.92
C PRO A 150 -14.55 1.63 -12.51
N THR A 151 -13.46 2.03 -11.85
CA THR A 151 -13.19 3.42 -11.46
C THR A 151 -12.89 4.35 -12.65
N HIS A 152 -12.56 3.79 -13.82
CA HIS A 152 -12.37 4.47 -15.09
C HIS A 152 -13.65 4.62 -15.90
N SER A 153 -14.81 4.21 -15.37
CA SER A 153 -16.12 4.40 -16.01
C SER A 153 -16.43 5.89 -16.30
N GLY A 154 -17.44 6.13 -17.13
CA GLY A 154 -17.89 7.46 -17.53
C GLY A 154 -17.30 7.94 -18.86
N PHE A 155 -17.92 8.97 -19.41
CA PHE A 155 -17.45 9.66 -20.61
C PHE A 155 -16.29 10.57 -20.23
N LYS A 156 -15.16 10.39 -20.92
CA LYS A 156 -13.89 11.04 -20.59
C LYS A 156 -13.39 11.81 -21.80
N GLY A 157 -13.09 13.08 -21.60
CA GLY A 157 -12.52 13.95 -22.62
C GLY A 157 -13.36 14.07 -23.89
N VAL A 158 -14.69 14.20 -23.76
CA VAL A 158 -15.57 14.36 -24.92
C VAL A 158 -15.56 15.83 -25.36
N PRO A 159 -15.27 16.14 -26.64
CA PRO A 159 -15.22 17.53 -27.10
C PRO A 159 -16.62 18.13 -27.23
N PHE A 160 -16.86 19.26 -26.57
CA PHE A 160 -18.09 20.03 -26.68
C PHE A 160 -17.84 21.53 -26.81
N ALA A 161 -18.73 22.21 -27.53
CA ALA A 161 -18.71 23.66 -27.65
C ALA A 161 -19.43 24.30 -26.46
N PHE A 162 -18.71 25.14 -25.72
CA PHE A 162 -19.23 25.98 -24.65
C PHE A 162 -19.53 27.38 -25.17
N THR A 163 -20.59 28.00 -24.64
CA THR A 163 -20.90 29.42 -24.84
C THR A 163 -21.14 30.06 -23.49
N ASN A 164 -20.28 31.03 -23.11
CA ASN A 164 -20.28 31.65 -21.78
C ASN A 164 -20.29 30.63 -20.62
N GLY A 165 -19.47 29.58 -20.75
CA GLY A 165 -19.38 28.48 -19.80
C GLY A 165 -20.58 27.52 -19.79
N ALA A 166 -21.59 27.72 -20.64
CA ALA A 166 -22.76 26.85 -20.72
C ALA A 166 -22.63 25.79 -21.83
N LEU A 167 -23.15 24.59 -21.54
CA LEU A 167 -23.25 23.45 -22.46
C LEU A 167 -24.62 22.77 -22.30
N SER A 168 -25.20 22.34 -23.41
CA SER A 168 -26.29 21.34 -23.43
C SER A 168 -25.75 20.06 -24.05
N ILE A 169 -25.63 19.00 -23.26
CA ILE A 169 -25.19 17.69 -23.78
C ILE A 169 -26.28 17.17 -24.74
N PRO A 170 -25.93 16.74 -25.97
CA PRO A 170 -26.90 16.25 -26.93
C PRO A 170 -27.73 15.09 -26.38
N HIS A 171 -29.04 15.12 -26.64
CA HIS A 171 -29.93 14.00 -26.32
C HIS A 171 -29.79 12.87 -27.34
N GLY A 172 -30.00 11.64 -26.88
CA GLY A 172 -29.84 10.44 -27.69
C GLY A 172 -28.39 10.03 -27.92
N ALA A 173 -28.21 8.93 -28.67
CA ALA A 173 -26.90 8.40 -28.97
C ALA A 173 -26.00 9.41 -29.71
N PRO A 174 -24.68 9.45 -29.40
CA PRO A 174 -23.98 8.60 -28.44
C PRO A 174 -23.90 9.19 -27.01
N HIS A 175 -24.46 10.37 -26.76
CA HIS A 175 -24.16 11.17 -25.56
C HIS A 175 -25.19 11.06 -24.43
N TRP A 176 -26.47 10.88 -24.78
CA TRP A 176 -27.55 10.61 -23.85
C TRP A 176 -27.71 11.67 -22.75
N GLY A 177 -27.62 12.95 -23.11
CA GLY A 177 -27.69 14.08 -22.18
C GLY A 177 -28.97 14.12 -21.33
N GLU A 178 -30.07 13.55 -21.82
CA GLU A 178 -31.34 13.41 -21.10
C GLU A 178 -31.25 12.50 -19.85
N TYR A 179 -30.16 11.73 -19.73
CA TYR A 179 -29.89 10.85 -18.60
C TYR A 179 -28.68 11.32 -17.76
N LEU A 180 -28.23 12.57 -17.90
CA LEU A 180 -27.10 13.12 -17.14
C LEU A 180 -27.30 12.93 -15.63
N ASP A 181 -26.31 12.33 -14.96
CA ASP A 181 -26.33 12.14 -13.50
C ASP A 181 -25.17 12.83 -12.80
N LYS A 182 -23.99 12.90 -13.44
CA LYS A 182 -22.83 13.54 -12.83
C LYS A 182 -21.92 14.16 -13.88
N ALA A 183 -21.33 15.30 -13.55
CA ALA A 183 -20.25 15.92 -14.30
C ALA A 183 -19.16 16.43 -13.35
N THR A 184 -17.90 16.41 -13.79
CA THR A 184 -16.76 16.82 -12.94
C THR A 184 -16.17 18.15 -13.39
N PHE A 185 -15.58 18.21 -14.58
CA PHE A 185 -14.95 19.43 -15.12
C PHE A 185 -14.80 19.37 -16.64
N ALA A 186 -14.65 20.55 -17.25
CA ALA A 186 -14.11 20.70 -18.60
C ALA A 186 -12.60 20.99 -18.54
N PHE A 187 -11.85 20.73 -19.60
CA PHE A 187 -10.40 20.91 -19.60
C PHE A 187 -9.78 21.08 -20.98
N ASP A 188 -8.57 21.63 -20.98
CA ASP A 188 -7.63 21.66 -22.10
C ASP A 188 -6.34 20.94 -21.71
N GLY A 189 -6.01 19.85 -22.41
CA GLY A 189 -4.86 19.00 -22.09
C GLY A 189 -5.17 17.51 -22.28
N ALA A 190 -4.44 16.65 -21.58
CA ALA A 190 -4.69 15.21 -21.46
C ALA A 190 -4.94 14.81 -20.00
N LEU A 191 -5.81 13.84 -19.77
CA LEU A 191 -6.00 13.26 -18.44
C LEU A 191 -4.77 12.47 -18.02
N ALA A 192 -4.31 12.67 -16.78
CA ALA A 192 -3.16 11.98 -16.21
C ALA A 192 -3.41 10.47 -15.99
N TRP A 193 -4.68 10.07 -15.84
CA TRP A 193 -5.13 8.68 -15.83
C TRP A 193 -6.57 8.58 -16.35
N GLY A 194 -7.03 7.37 -16.62
CA GLY A 194 -8.29 7.08 -17.35
C GLY A 194 -9.59 7.32 -16.58
N ALA A 195 -9.71 8.30 -15.68
CA ALA A 195 -10.92 8.53 -14.89
C ALA A 195 -11.51 9.93 -15.06
N ILE A 196 -12.82 10.09 -14.80
CA ILE A 196 -13.51 11.40 -14.91
C ILE A 196 -13.03 12.43 -13.89
N ASN A 197 -12.36 12.00 -12.81
CA ASN A 197 -11.79 12.85 -11.76
C ASN A 197 -10.25 12.94 -11.86
N ALA A 198 -9.68 12.60 -13.02
CA ALA A 198 -8.24 12.63 -13.21
C ALA A 198 -7.67 14.06 -13.21
N GLY A 199 -6.42 14.20 -12.75
CA GLY A 199 -5.65 15.43 -12.97
C GLY A 199 -5.42 15.67 -14.46
N VAL A 200 -5.20 16.93 -14.86
CA VAL A 200 -4.99 17.29 -16.27
C VAL A 200 -3.54 17.74 -16.47
N ARG A 201 -2.88 17.17 -17.47
CA ARG A 201 -1.53 17.54 -17.93
C ARG A 201 -1.62 18.32 -19.24
N ALA A 202 -0.67 19.23 -19.45
CA ALA A 202 -0.59 19.99 -20.68
C ALA A 202 -0.20 19.07 -21.85
N LEU A 203 -0.30 19.59 -23.07
CA LEU A 203 0.22 18.95 -24.27
C LEU A 203 1.47 19.70 -24.73
N ARG A 204 2.47 18.96 -25.21
CA ARG A 204 3.60 19.50 -25.96
C ARG A 204 3.16 19.94 -27.36
N GLU A 205 4.01 20.69 -28.05
CA GLU A 205 3.74 21.15 -29.43
C GLU A 205 3.49 19.99 -30.42
N ASP A 206 4.05 18.81 -30.15
CA ASP A 206 3.85 17.59 -30.95
C ASP A 206 2.56 16.82 -30.61
N GLY A 207 1.78 17.30 -29.64
CA GLY A 207 0.54 16.67 -29.17
C GLY A 207 0.72 15.57 -28.13
N SER A 208 1.95 15.27 -27.69
CA SER A 208 2.20 14.34 -26.58
C SER A 208 1.91 14.98 -25.21
N THR A 209 1.61 14.17 -24.20
CA THR A 209 1.40 14.65 -22.83
C THR A 209 2.67 15.24 -22.23
N ASP A 210 2.59 16.48 -21.78
CA ASP A 210 3.63 17.15 -21.01
C ASP A 210 3.47 16.84 -19.51
N TRP A 211 4.21 15.85 -19.03
CA TRP A 211 4.14 15.39 -17.64
C TRP A 211 4.70 16.40 -16.63
N ASP A 212 5.45 17.40 -17.11
CA ASP A 212 6.10 18.43 -16.27
C ASP A 212 5.23 19.68 -16.07
N LYS A 213 4.09 19.75 -16.77
CA LYS A 213 3.21 20.92 -16.75
C LYS A 213 1.74 20.53 -16.65
N ASP A 214 1.02 21.19 -15.75
CA ASP A 214 -0.42 21.00 -15.63
C ASP A 214 -1.18 21.63 -16.81
N GLY A 215 -2.26 20.96 -17.21
CA GLY A 215 -3.22 21.50 -18.18
C GLY A 215 -4.20 22.45 -17.52
N THR A 216 -5.20 22.90 -18.27
CA THR A 216 -6.21 23.84 -17.74
C THR A 216 -7.47 23.09 -17.35
N VAL A 217 -7.99 23.34 -16.14
CA VAL A 217 -9.24 22.78 -15.63
C VAL A 217 -10.27 23.90 -15.46
N TYR A 218 -11.49 23.67 -15.95
CA TYR A 218 -12.64 24.55 -15.79
C TYR A 218 -13.72 23.81 -14.98
N GLU A 219 -13.92 24.25 -13.74
CA GLU A 219 -14.82 23.59 -12.80
C GLU A 219 -16.30 23.75 -13.17
N VAL A 220 -17.08 22.69 -12.96
CA VAL A 220 -18.55 22.75 -13.02
C VAL A 220 -19.08 23.57 -11.84
N ASP A 221 -20.03 24.46 -12.13
CA ASP A 221 -20.83 25.17 -11.13
C ASP A 221 -22.08 24.35 -10.78
N TRP A 222 -22.90 24.03 -11.79
CA TRP A 222 -24.10 23.20 -11.64
C TRP A 222 -24.46 22.42 -12.91
N ILE A 223 -25.29 21.39 -12.74
CA ILE A 223 -25.95 20.63 -13.82
C ILE A 223 -27.46 20.62 -13.64
N ILE A 224 -28.20 20.32 -14.71
CA ILE A 224 -29.60 19.85 -14.63
C ILE A 224 -29.59 18.35 -14.90
N ALA A 225 -29.76 17.56 -13.83
CA ALA A 225 -29.69 16.10 -13.87
C ALA A 225 -30.98 15.48 -14.46
N HIS A 226 -30.93 14.17 -14.70
CA HIS A 226 -32.04 13.37 -15.26
C HIS A 226 -33.32 13.40 -14.40
N THR A 227 -33.20 13.83 -13.15
CA THR A 227 -34.32 14.01 -12.21
C THR A 227 -35.08 15.33 -12.46
N GLY A 228 -34.58 16.20 -13.33
CA GLY A 228 -35.09 17.56 -13.52
C GLY A 228 -34.68 18.52 -12.38
N GLN A 229 -33.74 18.13 -11.52
CA GLN A 229 -33.16 18.97 -10.48
C GLN A 229 -31.92 19.71 -11.00
N LYS A 230 -31.79 20.98 -10.65
CA LYS A 230 -30.54 21.75 -10.83
C LYS A 230 -29.67 21.57 -9.59
N ILE A 231 -28.49 20.97 -9.75
CA ILE A 231 -27.63 20.53 -8.64
C ILE A 231 -26.23 21.13 -8.81
N THR A 232 -25.67 21.72 -7.74
CA THR A 232 -24.29 22.23 -7.73
C THR A 232 -23.26 21.10 -7.61
N VAL A 233 -21.98 21.40 -7.86
CA VAL A 233 -20.88 20.44 -7.63
C VAL A 233 -20.79 19.95 -6.18
N ASP A 234 -21.17 20.78 -5.20
CA ASP A 234 -21.22 20.40 -3.78
C ASP A 234 -22.50 19.63 -3.39
N GLY A 235 -23.33 19.24 -4.35
CA GLY A 235 -24.55 18.46 -4.13
C GLY A 235 -25.79 19.24 -3.69
N LYS A 236 -25.75 20.57 -3.70
CA LYS A 236 -26.91 21.39 -3.33
C LYS A 236 -27.92 21.49 -4.48
N VAL A 237 -29.16 21.10 -4.21
CA VAL A 237 -30.30 21.33 -5.11
C VAL A 237 -30.72 22.81 -5.08
N LEU A 238 -30.63 23.49 -6.22
CA LEU A 238 -30.98 24.92 -6.37
C LEU A 238 -32.43 25.14 -6.80
N SER A 239 -32.98 24.24 -7.61
CA SER A 239 -34.36 24.30 -8.13
C SER A 239 -34.74 22.96 -8.76
N GLU A 240 -36.03 22.69 -8.87
CA GLU A 240 -36.59 21.41 -9.36
C GLU A 240 -37.65 21.64 -10.44
N GLY A 241 -38.07 20.58 -11.13
CA GLY A 241 -39.15 20.62 -12.12
C GLY A 241 -38.76 21.24 -13.47
N HIS A 242 -37.47 21.25 -13.81
CA HIS A 242 -36.98 21.72 -15.11
C HIS A 242 -37.54 20.86 -16.25
N THR A 243 -37.76 21.48 -17.42
CA THR A 243 -38.39 20.77 -18.54
C THR A 243 -37.42 19.74 -19.14
N GLY A 244 -37.95 18.74 -19.86
CA GLY A 244 -37.10 17.73 -20.51
C GLY A 244 -36.03 18.35 -21.42
N ALA A 245 -36.30 19.48 -22.07
CA ALA A 245 -35.35 20.20 -22.92
C ALA A 245 -34.23 20.92 -22.15
N ASP A 246 -34.36 21.08 -20.83
CA ASP A 246 -33.35 21.67 -19.96
C ASP A 246 -32.44 20.60 -19.33
N ILE A 247 -32.86 19.32 -19.32
CA ILE A 247 -32.06 18.21 -18.79
C ILE A 247 -30.80 18.01 -19.63
N GLY A 248 -29.67 17.76 -18.97
CA GLY A 248 -28.35 17.63 -19.63
C GLY A 248 -27.63 18.95 -19.80
N ARG A 249 -28.18 20.05 -19.27
CA ARG A 249 -27.47 21.34 -19.22
C ARG A 249 -26.41 21.36 -18.12
N VAL A 250 -25.29 21.98 -18.44
CA VAL A 250 -24.13 22.18 -17.58
C VAL A 250 -23.74 23.65 -17.61
N GLN A 251 -23.35 24.19 -16.47
CA GLN A 251 -22.72 25.49 -16.35
C GLN A 251 -21.38 25.34 -15.64
N LEU A 252 -20.34 25.96 -16.21
CA LEU A 252 -19.03 26.10 -15.58
C LEU A 252 -18.97 27.37 -14.72
N LYS A 253 -18.10 27.38 -13.70
CA LYS A 253 -17.83 28.56 -12.87
C LYS A 253 -17.25 29.71 -13.70
N ASP A 254 -16.43 29.39 -14.70
CA ASP A 254 -15.95 30.38 -15.68
C ASP A 254 -17.03 30.64 -16.74
N THR A 255 -17.80 31.70 -16.53
CA THR A 255 -18.86 32.14 -17.45
C THR A 255 -18.32 32.89 -18.67
N SER A 256 -17.01 33.06 -18.82
CA SER A 256 -16.39 33.70 -19.99
C SER A 256 -15.90 32.70 -21.03
N LEU A 257 -15.86 31.40 -20.67
CA LEU A 257 -15.36 30.34 -21.53
C LEU A 257 -16.23 30.15 -22.78
N ASN A 258 -15.60 30.15 -23.96
CA ASN A 258 -16.25 29.96 -25.25
C ASN A 258 -15.37 29.08 -26.15
N GLY A 259 -15.98 28.22 -26.95
CA GLY A 259 -15.27 27.34 -27.89
C GLY A 259 -15.31 25.87 -27.49
N THR A 260 -14.56 25.03 -28.20
CA THR A 260 -14.56 23.58 -27.99
C THR A 260 -13.55 23.19 -26.91
N HIS A 261 -14.03 22.51 -25.86
CA HIS A 261 -13.22 21.98 -24.78
C HIS A 261 -13.57 20.51 -24.50
N LEU A 262 -12.66 19.78 -23.88
CA LEU A 262 -12.89 18.38 -23.49
C LEU A 262 -13.70 18.35 -22.18
N PHE A 263 -14.64 17.42 -22.04
CA PHE A 263 -15.55 17.36 -20.91
C PHE A 263 -15.76 15.94 -20.37
N ASN A 264 -15.87 15.83 -19.04
CA ASN A 264 -16.05 14.57 -18.31
C ASN A 264 -17.43 14.50 -17.65
N TYR A 265 -18.18 13.42 -17.91
CA TYR A 265 -19.52 13.22 -17.35
C TYR A 265 -19.95 11.75 -17.32
N ALA A 266 -21.07 11.46 -16.66
CA ALA A 266 -21.72 10.15 -16.65
C ALA A 266 -23.24 10.26 -16.59
N THR A 267 -23.92 9.24 -17.12
CA THR A 267 -25.38 9.17 -17.22
C THR A 267 -25.96 7.98 -16.45
N ARG A 268 -27.25 8.02 -16.08
CA ARG A 268 -28.02 6.84 -15.60
C ARG A 268 -28.80 6.25 -16.76
N GLN A 269 -28.07 5.67 -17.70
CA GLN A 269 -28.67 5.23 -18.97
C GLN A 269 -29.59 4.01 -18.78
N PRO A 270 -30.79 4.00 -19.41
CA PRO A 270 -31.66 2.82 -19.40
C PRO A 270 -31.04 1.58 -20.06
N VAL A 271 -31.45 0.39 -19.61
CA VAL A 271 -30.91 -0.89 -20.09
C VAL A 271 -31.19 -1.11 -21.57
N GLU A 272 -32.36 -0.69 -22.06
CA GLU A 272 -32.75 -0.74 -23.47
C GLU A 272 -31.87 0.11 -24.40
N HIS A 273 -31.07 1.02 -23.83
CA HIS A 273 -30.11 1.84 -24.55
C HIS A 273 -28.65 1.43 -24.33
N GLY A 274 -28.41 0.32 -23.61
CA GLY A 274 -27.07 -0.20 -23.32
C GLY A 274 -26.55 0.14 -21.91
N GLY A 275 -27.40 0.72 -21.06
CA GLY A 275 -27.11 0.88 -19.63
C GLY A 275 -27.07 -0.46 -18.87
N TYR A 276 -26.69 -0.40 -17.60
CA TYR A 276 -26.58 -1.57 -16.73
C TYR A 276 -27.41 -1.36 -15.46
N LEU A 277 -28.17 -2.37 -15.02
CA LEU A 277 -28.92 -2.34 -13.77
C LEU A 277 -28.16 -3.11 -12.69
N ILE A 278 -27.72 -2.43 -11.64
CA ILE A 278 -27.06 -3.03 -10.48
C ILE A 278 -28.14 -3.69 -9.60
N PRO A 279 -28.16 -5.03 -9.45
CA PRO A 279 -29.14 -5.71 -8.62
C PRO A 279 -28.95 -5.45 -7.12
N ARG A 280 -29.98 -5.72 -6.32
CA ARG A 280 -29.85 -5.75 -4.86
C ARG A 280 -28.80 -6.77 -4.42
N ASN A 281 -28.02 -6.40 -3.42
CA ASN A 281 -26.90 -7.12 -2.81
C ASN A 281 -25.75 -7.46 -3.77
N ALA A 282 -25.70 -6.85 -4.95
CA ALA A 282 -24.56 -6.95 -5.84
C ALA A 282 -23.41 -6.05 -5.37
N VAL A 283 -22.18 -6.52 -5.58
CA VAL A 283 -20.96 -5.73 -5.34
C VAL A 283 -20.88 -4.54 -6.28
N GLN A 284 -20.47 -3.40 -5.73
CA GLN A 284 -20.41 -2.15 -6.47
C GLN A 284 -19.27 -1.26 -5.97
N HIS A 285 -18.96 -0.24 -6.77
CA HIS A 285 -18.12 0.89 -6.40
C HIS A 285 -18.96 2.17 -6.49
N ASN A 286 -18.73 3.15 -5.62
CA ASN A 286 -19.49 4.40 -5.59
C ASN A 286 -18.64 5.67 -5.84
N ARG A 287 -17.33 5.53 -6.06
CA ARG A 287 -16.38 6.63 -6.27
C ARG A 287 -15.42 6.38 -7.45
N PRO A 288 -15.21 7.33 -8.38
CA PRO A 288 -15.96 8.57 -8.55
C PRO A 288 -17.40 8.34 -9.02
N LEU A 289 -17.74 7.15 -9.51
CA LEU A 289 -19.03 6.78 -10.10
C LEU A 289 -19.65 5.55 -9.41
N HIS A 290 -20.98 5.44 -9.49
CA HIS A 290 -21.75 4.30 -8.98
C HIS A 290 -21.86 3.22 -10.06
N VAL A 291 -21.04 2.18 -9.95
CA VAL A 291 -20.83 1.17 -11.01
C VAL A 291 -20.74 -0.24 -10.43
N PRO A 292 -21.13 -1.28 -11.18
CA PRO A 292 -20.94 -2.67 -10.76
C PRO A 292 -19.46 -3.07 -10.85
N LEU A 293 -19.08 -4.13 -10.12
CA LEU A 293 -17.82 -4.85 -10.34
C LEU A 293 -18.12 -6.11 -11.15
N LEU A 294 -17.59 -6.19 -12.37
CA LEU A 294 -17.96 -7.23 -13.36
C LEU A 294 -16.83 -8.22 -13.68
N GLY A 295 -15.60 -7.92 -13.26
CA GLY A 295 -14.41 -8.73 -13.47
C GLY A 295 -14.17 -9.75 -12.36
N GLY A 296 -12.90 -10.07 -12.11
CA GLY A 296 -12.51 -11.04 -11.10
C GLY A 296 -12.72 -10.53 -9.67
N VAL A 297 -12.52 -11.43 -8.70
CA VAL A 297 -12.56 -11.10 -7.27
C VAL A 297 -11.57 -9.99 -6.90
N ASN A 298 -10.51 -9.82 -7.67
CA ASN A 298 -9.50 -8.79 -7.45
C ASN A 298 -9.96 -7.38 -7.86
N GLN A 299 -11.11 -7.21 -8.54
CA GLN A 299 -11.75 -5.90 -8.65
C GLN A 299 -12.41 -5.45 -7.34
N MET A 300 -12.67 -6.41 -6.43
CA MET A 300 -13.19 -6.11 -5.11
C MET A 300 -12.07 -5.55 -4.22
N GLY A 301 -12.49 -4.81 -3.21
CA GLY A 301 -11.61 -4.29 -2.17
C GLY A 301 -12.46 -3.56 -1.15
N ASN A 302 -11.91 -3.35 0.02
CA ASN A 302 -12.58 -2.80 1.19
C ASN A 302 -11.79 -1.65 1.83
N ALA A 303 -12.50 -0.81 2.58
CA ALA A 303 -11.91 -0.09 3.69
C ALA A 303 -11.41 -1.13 4.71
N ALA A 304 -10.13 -1.08 5.06
CA ALA A 304 -9.49 -2.20 5.75
C ALA A 304 -10.09 -2.45 7.15
N ASP A 305 -10.61 -1.41 7.82
CA ASP A 305 -11.25 -1.47 9.14
C ASP A 305 -12.44 -2.43 9.22
N GLY A 306 -13.24 -2.53 8.15
CA GLY A 306 -14.37 -3.47 8.08
C GLY A 306 -13.95 -4.92 8.30
N GLU A 307 -12.80 -5.34 7.80
CA GLU A 307 -12.28 -6.70 8.00
C GLU A 307 -11.80 -6.93 9.44
N LEU A 308 -11.22 -5.93 10.09
CA LEU A 308 -10.79 -6.05 11.49
C LEU A 308 -11.99 -6.26 12.43
N TRP A 309 -13.11 -5.57 12.19
CA TRP A 309 -14.34 -5.78 12.95
C TRP A 309 -15.05 -7.07 12.58
N TYR A 310 -15.00 -7.48 11.31
CA TYR A 310 -15.54 -8.76 10.89
C TYR A 310 -14.79 -9.93 11.56
N MET A 311 -13.46 -9.83 11.67
CA MET A 311 -12.65 -10.79 12.43
C MET A 311 -13.12 -10.88 13.89
N ASP A 312 -13.33 -9.75 14.58
CA ASP A 312 -13.87 -9.75 15.95
C ASP A 312 -15.27 -10.36 16.02
N ALA A 313 -16.13 -10.11 15.02
CA ALA A 313 -17.46 -10.72 14.93
C ALA A 313 -17.37 -12.25 14.85
N CYS A 314 -16.51 -12.76 13.97
CA CYS A 314 -16.23 -14.19 13.85
C CYS A 314 -15.65 -14.78 15.14
N TYR A 315 -14.69 -14.09 15.76
CA TYR A 315 -14.11 -14.49 17.04
C TYR A 315 -15.17 -14.60 18.13
N LEU A 316 -16.06 -13.59 18.25
CA LEU A 316 -17.11 -13.55 19.24
C LEU A 316 -18.15 -14.67 19.01
N LEU A 317 -18.58 -14.89 17.77
CA LEU A 317 -19.49 -15.98 17.41
C LEU A 317 -18.87 -17.36 17.66
N TRP A 318 -17.58 -17.54 17.37
CA TRP A 318 -16.86 -18.76 17.70
C TRP A 318 -16.79 -18.97 19.22
N ARG A 319 -16.48 -17.93 20.00
CA ARG A 319 -16.47 -18.01 21.47
C ARG A 319 -17.85 -18.35 22.06
N ILE A 320 -18.93 -17.89 21.41
CA ILE A 320 -20.32 -18.16 21.85
C ILE A 320 -20.76 -19.59 21.48
N THR A 321 -20.47 -20.03 20.25
CA THR A 321 -21.08 -21.24 19.67
C THR A 321 -20.15 -22.46 19.66
N GLY A 322 -18.83 -22.23 19.58
CA GLY A 322 -17.82 -23.27 19.33
C GLY A 322 -17.84 -23.82 17.90
N GLU A 323 -18.59 -23.23 16.95
CA GLU A 323 -18.68 -23.74 15.59
C GLU A 323 -17.43 -23.41 14.74
N GLU A 324 -16.86 -24.42 14.09
CA GLU A 324 -15.64 -24.32 13.28
C GLU A 324 -15.74 -23.32 12.12
N ARG A 325 -16.94 -23.12 11.54
CA ARG A 325 -17.13 -22.18 10.41
C ARG A 325 -16.74 -20.74 10.77
N PHE A 326 -17.00 -20.32 12.00
CA PHE A 326 -16.65 -18.97 12.46
C PHE A 326 -15.14 -18.84 12.68
N GLN A 327 -14.50 -19.89 13.19
CA GLN A 327 -13.05 -19.93 13.35
C GLN A 327 -12.34 -19.89 11.99
N LYS A 328 -12.76 -20.70 11.02
CA LYS A 328 -12.17 -20.69 9.67
C LYS A 328 -12.33 -19.33 8.98
N ALA A 329 -13.49 -18.69 9.12
CA ALA A 329 -13.71 -17.34 8.59
C ALA A 329 -12.82 -16.30 9.29
N MET A 330 -12.67 -16.39 10.61
CA MET A 330 -11.76 -15.56 11.40
C MET A 330 -10.31 -15.74 10.94
N ASP A 331 -9.82 -16.97 10.82
CA ASP A 331 -8.42 -17.25 10.46
C ASP A 331 -8.10 -16.81 9.03
N ALA A 332 -9.02 -16.99 8.08
CA ALA A 332 -8.87 -16.48 6.72
C ALA A 332 -8.86 -14.93 6.68
N CYS A 333 -9.73 -14.30 7.47
CA CYS A 333 -9.75 -12.85 7.59
C CYS A 333 -8.47 -12.31 8.24
N LEU A 334 -7.95 -12.96 9.29
CA LEU A 334 -6.66 -12.63 9.90
C LEU A 334 -5.52 -12.76 8.88
N TYR A 335 -5.46 -13.87 8.13
CA TYR A 335 -4.46 -14.07 7.09
C TYR A 335 -4.43 -12.87 6.14
N THR A 336 -5.60 -12.46 5.66
CA THR A 336 -5.73 -11.37 4.69
C THR A 336 -5.38 -10.02 5.33
N ALA A 337 -5.82 -9.76 6.56
CA ALA A 337 -5.46 -8.56 7.32
C ALA A 337 -3.94 -8.45 7.55
N HIS A 338 -3.25 -9.57 7.80
CA HIS A 338 -1.79 -9.59 7.95
C HIS A 338 -1.07 -9.26 6.65
N GLU A 339 -1.56 -9.71 5.50
CA GLU A 339 -1.00 -9.33 4.20
C GLU A 339 -0.97 -7.80 4.01
N TYR A 340 -1.99 -7.08 4.51
CA TYR A 340 -2.05 -5.61 4.40
C TYR A 340 -0.99 -4.88 5.22
N THR A 341 -0.50 -5.52 6.28
CA THR A 341 0.55 -4.93 7.13
C THR A 341 1.93 -4.97 6.47
N LEU A 342 2.08 -5.79 5.42
CA LEU A 342 3.31 -6.01 4.67
C LEU A 342 3.31 -5.17 3.39
N ILE A 343 3.23 -3.84 3.57
CA ILE A 343 2.91 -2.85 2.53
C ILE A 343 3.79 -2.96 1.27
N ASP A 344 5.09 -3.23 1.44
CA ASP A 344 6.05 -3.32 0.34
C ASP A 344 6.37 -4.77 -0.06
N SER A 345 5.69 -5.77 0.52
CA SER A 345 6.07 -7.19 0.34
C SER A 345 5.77 -7.76 -1.03
N THR A 346 4.76 -7.21 -1.69
CA THR A 346 4.43 -7.57 -3.05
C THR A 346 5.30 -6.85 -4.06
N ASP A 347 5.97 -5.76 -3.70
CA ASP A 347 6.76 -4.96 -4.64
C ASP A 347 7.89 -5.78 -5.25
N ARG A 348 8.17 -5.50 -6.53
CA ARG A 348 9.27 -6.10 -7.28
C ARG A 348 9.96 -4.99 -8.08
N PHE A 349 11.24 -5.14 -8.34
CA PHE A 349 11.91 -4.29 -9.32
C PHE A 349 11.45 -4.64 -10.74
N PHE A 350 11.38 -5.94 -11.03
CA PHE A 350 10.76 -6.51 -12.23
C PHE A 350 10.06 -7.82 -11.85
N ARG A 351 8.93 -8.12 -12.48
CA ARG A 351 8.07 -9.23 -12.10
C ARG A 351 7.88 -10.24 -13.22
N GLN A 352 7.96 -11.52 -12.90
CA GLN A 352 7.40 -12.60 -13.71
C GLN A 352 5.88 -12.64 -13.55
N SER A 353 5.14 -12.46 -14.63
CA SER A 353 3.68 -12.40 -14.59
C SER A 353 3.06 -12.89 -15.89
N THR A 354 2.08 -13.78 -15.80
CA THR A 354 1.32 -14.29 -16.95
C THR A 354 0.13 -13.39 -17.33
N VAL A 355 -0.12 -12.34 -16.56
CA VAL A 355 -1.28 -11.46 -16.70
C VAL A 355 -0.90 -10.03 -17.08
N ALA A 356 0.27 -9.55 -16.66
CA ALA A 356 0.69 -8.19 -16.94
C ALA A 356 1.02 -8.02 -18.43
N ALA A 357 0.44 -7.00 -19.08
CA ALA A 357 0.70 -6.74 -20.49
C ALA A 357 2.04 -6.02 -20.76
N THR A 358 2.59 -5.33 -19.76
CA THR A 358 3.84 -4.56 -19.85
C THR A 358 4.96 -5.22 -19.02
N PRO A 359 6.25 -5.10 -19.42
CA PRO A 359 7.38 -5.51 -18.60
C PRO A 359 7.58 -4.63 -17.34
N PHE A 360 7.04 -3.41 -17.34
CA PHE A 360 7.22 -2.39 -16.29
C PHE A 360 5.95 -2.33 -15.43
N THR A 361 5.91 -3.13 -14.36
CA THR A 361 4.69 -3.40 -13.58
C THR A 361 4.62 -2.68 -12.24
N ASP A 362 5.77 -2.26 -11.72
CA ASP A 362 5.92 -1.66 -10.41
C ASP A 362 6.71 -0.35 -10.63
N GLY A 363 6.52 0.68 -9.80
CA GLY A 363 7.23 1.99 -9.80
C GLY A 363 7.52 2.67 -11.16
N ILE A 364 8.64 3.39 -11.25
CA ILE A 364 9.05 4.15 -12.45
C ILE A 364 10.22 3.43 -13.12
N SER A 365 10.03 3.01 -14.38
CA SER A 365 11.05 2.29 -15.13
C SER A 365 11.71 3.14 -16.23
N TYR A 366 13.00 2.90 -16.46
CA TYR A 366 13.75 3.46 -17.58
C TYR A 366 14.47 2.36 -18.36
N GLU A 367 14.75 2.61 -19.63
CA GLU A 367 15.54 1.71 -20.48
C GLU A 367 16.52 2.49 -21.35
N PHE A 368 17.66 1.88 -21.65
CA PHE A 368 18.61 2.37 -22.63
C PHE A 368 19.51 1.25 -23.13
N ALA A 369 20.13 1.44 -24.29
CA ALA A 369 21.03 0.47 -24.89
C ALA A 369 22.30 1.11 -25.44
N TYR A 370 23.34 0.29 -25.59
CA TYR A 370 24.59 0.62 -26.27
C TYR A 370 24.90 -0.45 -27.32
N PRO A 371 25.03 -0.10 -28.62
CA PRO A 371 24.84 1.24 -29.18
C PRO A 371 23.39 1.74 -29.03
N SER A 372 23.19 3.06 -28.96
CA SER A 372 21.88 3.69 -28.71
C SER A 372 20.83 3.38 -29.77
N GLU A 373 21.28 3.06 -30.97
CA GLU A 373 20.44 2.75 -32.13
C GLU A 373 19.94 1.30 -32.14
N ALA A 374 20.45 0.44 -31.25
CA ALA A 374 19.96 -0.93 -31.12
C ALA A 374 18.45 -0.91 -30.84
N LYS A 375 17.68 -1.66 -31.63
CA LYS A 375 16.24 -1.82 -31.43
C LYS A 375 16.00 -2.80 -30.30
N ARG A 376 15.01 -2.50 -29.46
CA ARG A 376 14.59 -3.36 -28.35
C ARG A 376 13.11 -3.61 -28.48
N GLU A 377 12.73 -4.87 -28.45
CA GLU A 377 11.34 -5.29 -28.39
C GLU A 377 11.10 -6.00 -27.07
N TYR A 378 10.12 -5.52 -26.32
CA TYR A 378 9.70 -6.10 -25.05
C TYR A 378 8.39 -6.87 -25.21
N GLY A 379 8.24 -7.91 -24.41
CA GLY A 379 7.01 -8.70 -24.34
C GLY A 379 7.06 -9.64 -23.14
N ARG A 380 6.18 -10.64 -23.15
CA ARG A 380 6.21 -11.74 -22.18
C ARG A 380 6.02 -13.08 -22.88
N ASP A 381 6.62 -14.13 -22.31
CA ASP A 381 6.38 -15.50 -22.75
C ASP A 381 5.23 -16.17 -22.00
N SER A 382 4.94 -17.43 -22.34
CA SER A 382 3.85 -18.21 -21.74
C SER A 382 4.08 -18.55 -20.26
N GLN A 383 5.29 -18.39 -19.74
CA GLN A 383 5.61 -18.55 -18.32
C GLN A 383 5.61 -17.20 -17.59
N GLY A 384 5.36 -16.10 -18.30
CA GLY A 384 5.29 -14.75 -17.75
C GLY A 384 6.64 -14.04 -17.62
N TYR A 385 7.73 -14.63 -18.13
CA TYR A 385 9.03 -13.95 -18.15
C TYR A 385 8.99 -12.78 -19.12
N ILE A 386 9.60 -11.66 -18.73
CA ILE A 386 9.83 -10.54 -19.61
C ILE A 386 10.80 -10.98 -20.70
N THR A 387 10.38 -10.84 -21.95
CA THR A 387 11.25 -11.10 -23.11
C THR A 387 11.83 -9.79 -23.60
N LEU A 388 13.15 -9.71 -23.73
CA LEU A 388 13.86 -8.59 -24.34
C LEU A 388 14.56 -9.09 -25.59
N GLN A 389 14.21 -8.56 -26.77
CA GLN A 389 14.86 -8.91 -28.04
C GLN A 389 15.63 -7.74 -28.61
N THR A 390 16.82 -8.01 -29.14
CA THR A 390 17.66 -7.04 -29.85
C THR A 390 17.89 -7.46 -31.30
N ASP A 391 18.09 -6.48 -32.18
CA ASP A 391 18.38 -6.71 -33.60
C ASP A 391 19.88 -6.83 -33.91
N VAL A 392 20.73 -6.35 -33.01
CA VAL A 392 22.21 -6.36 -33.09
C VAL A 392 22.83 -6.71 -31.74
N GLY A 393 24.15 -6.98 -31.74
CA GLY A 393 24.92 -7.09 -30.49
C GLY A 393 24.84 -5.78 -29.71
N ALA A 394 24.42 -5.86 -28.45
CA ALA A 394 24.14 -4.69 -27.64
C ALA A 394 24.25 -4.99 -26.14
N GLN A 395 24.46 -3.94 -25.36
CA GLN A 395 24.18 -3.89 -23.93
C GLN A 395 22.84 -3.20 -23.73
N VAL A 396 21.90 -3.82 -23.03
CA VAL A 396 20.60 -3.22 -22.72
C VAL A 396 20.45 -3.16 -21.21
N SER A 397 20.16 -1.96 -20.70
CA SER A 397 19.87 -1.73 -19.29
C SER A 397 18.40 -1.43 -19.11
N ILE A 398 17.79 -2.10 -18.13
CA ILE A 398 16.49 -1.78 -17.58
C ILE A 398 16.65 -1.34 -16.13
N GLU A 399 16.00 -0.24 -15.79
CA GLU A 399 16.08 0.39 -14.48
C GLU A 399 14.73 0.48 -13.83
N GLN A 400 14.76 0.48 -12.50
CA GLN A 400 13.59 0.68 -11.67
C GLN A 400 13.89 1.64 -10.52
N GLN A 401 13.08 2.70 -10.44
CA GLN A 401 13.07 3.72 -9.39
C GLN A 401 11.75 3.68 -8.60
N SER A 402 11.75 4.32 -7.44
CA SER A 402 10.58 4.47 -6.56
C SER A 402 10.00 3.13 -6.03
N VAL A 403 10.85 2.08 -5.96
CA VAL A 403 10.60 0.84 -5.22
C VAL A 403 11.62 0.75 -4.09
N TRP A 404 11.17 0.92 -2.85
CA TRP A 404 12.04 1.20 -1.70
C TRP A 404 12.00 0.07 -0.67
N PHE A 405 12.94 -0.86 -0.76
CA PHE A 405 13.20 -1.82 0.31
C PHE A 405 14.15 -1.21 1.34
N ARG A 406 13.85 -1.36 2.63
CA ARG A 406 14.81 -1.08 3.70
C ARG A 406 15.72 -2.28 3.90
N VAL A 407 17.03 -2.09 3.83
CA VAL A 407 18.00 -3.18 3.68
C VAL A 407 19.18 -3.05 4.64
N GLY A 408 19.75 -4.19 5.00
CA GLY A 408 21.04 -4.29 5.67
C GLY A 408 21.96 -5.25 4.91
N LYS A 409 23.20 -5.42 5.38
CA LYS A 409 24.21 -6.27 4.72
C LYS A 409 23.75 -7.72 4.51
N ASP A 410 22.83 -8.19 5.34
CA ASP A 410 22.29 -9.55 5.31
C ASP A 410 21.12 -9.70 4.32
N SER A 411 20.55 -8.59 3.83
CA SER A 411 19.55 -8.60 2.76
C SER A 411 20.17 -9.09 1.45
N LYS A 412 19.37 -9.75 0.62
CA LYS A 412 19.84 -10.32 -0.66
C LYS A 412 19.06 -9.73 -1.82
N VAL A 413 19.77 -9.34 -2.88
CA VAL A 413 19.17 -8.95 -4.14
C VAL A 413 18.89 -10.23 -4.92
N ARG A 414 17.61 -10.52 -5.14
CA ARG A 414 17.15 -11.59 -6.02
C ARG A 414 17.06 -11.06 -7.44
N THR A 415 17.70 -11.75 -8.38
CA THR A 415 17.60 -11.46 -9.81
C THR A 415 17.41 -12.76 -10.58
N SER A 416 16.35 -12.85 -11.37
CA SER A 416 16.08 -14.00 -12.23
C SER A 416 16.31 -13.63 -13.68
N PHE A 417 17.26 -14.26 -14.36
CA PHE A 417 17.50 -13.99 -15.78
C PHE A 417 17.98 -15.22 -16.57
N GLY A 418 17.89 -15.14 -17.89
CA GLY A 418 18.36 -16.16 -18.82
C GLY A 418 18.35 -15.66 -20.26
N GLY A 419 18.49 -16.58 -21.22
CA GLY A 419 18.48 -16.29 -22.65
C GLY A 419 19.83 -16.50 -23.33
N VAL A 420 19.84 -16.34 -24.65
CA VAL A 420 21.02 -16.58 -25.51
C VAL A 420 21.07 -15.57 -26.65
N ASP A 421 22.25 -15.39 -27.24
CA ASP A 421 22.40 -14.69 -28.51
C ASP A 421 22.01 -15.57 -29.72
N ARG A 422 21.96 -15.00 -30.92
CA ARG A 422 21.62 -15.73 -32.16
C ARG A 422 22.58 -16.86 -32.52
N ALA A 423 23.78 -16.89 -31.95
CA ALA A 423 24.75 -17.98 -32.11
C ALA A 423 24.65 -19.02 -30.97
N ASN A 424 23.61 -18.97 -30.13
CA ASN A 424 23.46 -19.74 -28.89
C ASN A 424 24.57 -19.45 -27.85
N GLY A 425 25.21 -18.29 -27.96
CA GLY A 425 26.14 -17.78 -26.95
C GLY A 425 25.41 -17.35 -25.67
N ALA A 426 26.07 -17.53 -24.54
CA ALA A 426 25.58 -17.07 -23.24
C ALA A 426 25.55 -15.54 -23.18
N LEU A 427 24.61 -15.00 -22.40
CA LEU A 427 24.49 -13.58 -22.11
C LEU A 427 25.19 -13.28 -20.78
N THR A 428 25.84 -12.12 -20.72
CA THR A 428 26.38 -11.57 -19.48
C THR A 428 25.35 -10.66 -18.83
N ALA A 429 25.32 -10.63 -17.50
CA ALA A 429 24.39 -9.79 -16.74
C ALA A 429 25.07 -9.08 -15.57
N LYS A 430 24.71 -7.80 -15.39
CA LYS A 430 25.19 -6.93 -14.32
C LYS A 430 24.02 -6.36 -13.55
N VAL A 431 24.10 -6.38 -12.23
CA VAL A 431 23.12 -5.78 -11.34
C VAL A 431 23.77 -4.59 -10.63
N GLU A 432 23.11 -3.44 -10.68
CA GLU A 432 23.49 -2.26 -9.89
C GLU A 432 22.34 -1.88 -8.95
N VAL A 433 22.65 -1.57 -7.69
CA VAL A 433 21.69 -1.07 -6.71
C VAL A 433 22.24 0.21 -6.10
N THR A 434 21.44 1.27 -6.05
CA THR A 434 21.76 2.49 -5.29
C THR A 434 21.10 2.41 -3.93
N ILE A 435 21.89 2.58 -2.86
CA ILE A 435 21.41 2.56 -1.47
C ILE A 435 21.65 3.93 -0.85
N ALA A 436 20.60 4.52 -0.29
CA ALA A 436 20.66 5.80 0.41
C ALA A 436 20.21 5.65 1.87
N PRO A 437 20.73 6.47 2.80
CA PRO A 437 20.27 6.47 4.19
C PRO A 437 18.82 6.95 4.33
N GLU A 438 18.32 7.75 3.39
CA GLU A 438 16.97 8.32 3.36
C GLU A 438 16.33 8.13 1.98
N LYS A 439 14.99 8.19 1.90
CA LYS A 439 14.21 8.06 0.66
C LYS A 439 14.25 9.33 -0.21
N VAL A 440 15.44 9.82 -0.52
CA VAL A 440 15.64 11.00 -1.37
C VAL A 440 16.17 10.55 -2.73
N GLU A 441 15.34 10.70 -3.76
CA GLU A 441 15.70 10.33 -5.13
C GLU A 441 16.98 11.05 -5.58
N ASN A 442 17.76 10.40 -6.45
CA ASN A 442 19.07 10.88 -6.93
C ASN A 442 20.17 11.04 -5.85
N THR A 443 19.97 10.47 -4.65
CA THR A 443 21.02 10.37 -3.62
C THR A 443 21.47 8.93 -3.40
N GLY A 444 22.52 8.75 -2.59
CA GLY A 444 23.01 7.45 -2.16
C GLY A 444 24.26 6.97 -2.90
N THR A 445 24.70 5.77 -2.51
CA THR A 445 25.90 5.13 -3.03
C THR A 445 25.50 3.97 -3.94
N ARG A 446 26.12 3.89 -5.12
CA ARG A 446 25.88 2.82 -6.08
C ARG A 446 26.80 1.64 -5.83
N TYR A 447 26.20 0.46 -5.78
CA TYR A 447 26.86 -0.83 -5.62
C TYR A 447 26.55 -1.73 -6.81
N CYS A 448 27.48 -2.61 -7.17
CA CYS A 448 27.42 -3.44 -8.36
C CYS A 448 27.78 -4.89 -8.05
N TYR A 449 27.16 -5.80 -8.78
CA TYR A 449 27.49 -7.22 -8.82
C TYR A 449 27.34 -7.77 -10.24
N MET A 450 28.32 -8.54 -10.70
CA MET A 450 28.24 -9.24 -11.99
C MET A 450 27.72 -10.66 -11.76
N LEU A 451 26.64 -11.03 -12.44
CA LEU A 451 26.07 -12.38 -12.35
C LEU A 451 26.90 -13.39 -13.13
N PRO A 452 26.83 -14.70 -12.78
CA PRO A 452 27.24 -15.76 -13.69
C PRO A 452 26.54 -15.60 -15.05
N GLU A 453 27.21 -15.96 -16.14
CA GLU A 453 26.62 -15.94 -17.48
C GLU A 453 25.37 -16.84 -17.55
N SER A 454 24.45 -16.51 -18.46
CA SER A 454 23.32 -17.40 -18.73
C SER A 454 23.80 -18.76 -19.24
N THR A 455 22.98 -19.78 -19.10
CA THR A 455 23.25 -21.06 -19.76
C THR A 455 23.11 -20.89 -21.28
N SER A 456 23.78 -21.72 -22.08
CA SER A 456 23.57 -21.81 -23.54
C SER A 456 22.20 -22.42 -23.93
N SER A 457 21.19 -22.18 -23.11
CA SER A 457 19.80 -22.61 -23.21
C SER A 457 18.90 -21.44 -22.80
N TRP A 458 17.60 -21.54 -23.10
CA TRP A 458 16.59 -20.55 -22.72
C TRP A 458 16.19 -20.60 -21.23
N GLN A 459 16.97 -21.29 -20.39
CA GLN A 459 16.62 -21.44 -18.97
C GLN A 459 16.85 -20.14 -18.21
N VAL A 460 15.85 -19.74 -17.42
CA VAL A 460 15.97 -18.66 -16.44
C VAL A 460 16.50 -19.24 -15.14
N LEU A 461 17.56 -18.63 -14.59
CA LEU A 461 18.13 -18.97 -13.29
C LEU A 461 17.88 -17.84 -12.29
N GLN A 462 17.55 -18.20 -11.05
CA GLN A 462 17.39 -17.27 -9.94
C GLN A 462 18.69 -17.15 -9.16
N HIS A 463 19.14 -15.93 -8.91
CA HIS A 463 20.32 -15.62 -8.12
C HIS A 463 19.93 -14.79 -6.89
N ASP A 464 20.20 -15.30 -5.69
CA ASP A 464 20.01 -14.58 -4.42
C ASP A 464 21.36 -14.11 -3.89
N ILE A 465 21.73 -12.86 -4.20
CA ILE A 465 23.07 -12.33 -3.93
C ILE A 465 23.04 -11.49 -2.65
N PRO A 466 23.81 -11.84 -1.60
CA PRO A 466 23.93 -11.00 -0.42
C PRO A 466 24.44 -9.61 -0.80
N LEU A 467 23.80 -8.55 -0.26
CA LEU A 467 24.26 -7.19 -0.48
C LEU A 467 25.72 -7.02 -0.06
N SER A 468 26.17 -7.76 0.95
CA SER A 468 27.58 -7.82 1.37
C SER A 468 28.58 -8.25 0.30
N GLN A 469 28.13 -8.75 -0.86
CA GLN A 469 29.00 -9.07 -2.00
C GLN A 469 29.01 -7.99 -3.08
N PHE A 470 28.11 -7.01 -3.01
CA PHE A 470 28.10 -5.92 -3.98
C PHE A 470 29.23 -4.96 -3.66
N TYR A 471 30.03 -4.62 -4.67
CA TYR A 471 31.13 -3.69 -4.54
C TYR A 471 30.70 -2.28 -4.95
N ARG A 472 31.27 -1.28 -4.30
CA ARG A 472 31.00 0.13 -4.57
C ARG A 472 31.53 0.52 -5.95
N VAL A 473 30.73 1.22 -6.76
CA VAL A 473 31.09 1.55 -8.16
C VAL A 473 32.13 2.68 -8.25
N ALA A 474 32.00 3.71 -7.41
CA ALA A 474 32.88 4.88 -7.39
C ALA A 474 33.36 5.18 -5.97
N LYS A 475 34.58 5.69 -5.86
CA LYS A 475 35.23 6.10 -4.60
C LYS A 475 34.60 7.37 -4.03
N ASP A 476 34.99 7.74 -2.82
CA ASP A 476 34.53 8.98 -2.16
C ASP A 476 34.89 10.25 -2.95
N ASP A 477 35.98 10.24 -3.70
CA ASP A 477 36.39 11.36 -4.56
C ASP A 477 35.67 11.40 -5.92
N GLY A 478 34.74 10.46 -6.15
CA GLY A 478 33.97 10.33 -7.39
C GLY A 478 34.69 9.59 -8.52
N SER A 479 35.95 9.17 -8.34
CA SER A 479 36.66 8.35 -9.34
C SER A 479 36.18 6.90 -9.32
N GLU A 480 36.18 6.24 -10.49
CA GLU A 480 35.76 4.84 -10.59
C GLU A 480 36.87 3.87 -10.15
N TYR A 481 36.47 2.68 -9.68
CA TYR A 481 37.42 1.58 -9.52
C TYR A 481 37.77 0.99 -10.88
N ILE A 482 39.06 0.65 -11.08
CA ILE A 482 39.53 0.02 -12.32
C ILE A 482 39.34 -1.49 -12.19
N MET A 483 38.13 -1.94 -12.54
CA MET A 483 37.74 -3.35 -12.55
C MET A 483 38.20 -4.05 -13.82
N ALA A 484 38.32 -5.38 -13.77
CA ALA A 484 38.62 -6.19 -14.94
C ALA A 484 37.50 -6.09 -15.99
N ASP A 485 37.88 -5.74 -17.21
CA ASP A 485 36.97 -5.57 -18.36
C ASP A 485 37.70 -6.03 -19.63
N LEU A 486 37.05 -6.88 -20.43
CA LEU A 486 37.68 -7.43 -21.63
C LEU A 486 37.99 -6.37 -22.67
N ARG A 487 37.25 -5.25 -22.72
CA ARG A 487 37.51 -4.14 -23.65
C ARG A 487 38.78 -3.37 -23.32
N ALA A 488 39.28 -3.50 -22.08
CA ALA A 488 40.56 -2.95 -21.67
C ALA A 488 41.74 -3.83 -22.09
N VAL A 489 41.49 -5.07 -22.53
CA VAL A 489 42.52 -6.06 -22.86
C VAL A 489 42.74 -6.13 -24.36
N VAL A 490 44.00 -6.06 -24.78
CA VAL A 490 44.39 -6.20 -26.18
C VAL A 490 45.61 -7.13 -26.26
N HIS A 491 45.59 -8.09 -27.17
CA HIS A 491 46.66 -9.07 -27.27
C HIS A 491 46.86 -9.60 -28.69
N SER A 492 47.96 -10.34 -28.89
CA SER A 492 48.25 -11.08 -30.12
C SER A 492 47.24 -12.23 -30.37
N ALA A 493 47.16 -12.68 -31.62
CA ALA A 493 46.12 -13.61 -32.10
C ALA A 493 46.16 -15.01 -31.47
N ASP A 494 47.29 -15.40 -30.87
CA ASP A 494 47.51 -16.69 -30.22
C ASP A 494 47.02 -16.71 -28.76
N ILE A 495 46.94 -15.56 -28.10
CA ILE A 495 46.36 -15.45 -26.76
C ILE A 495 44.84 -15.42 -26.88
N THR A 496 44.15 -16.05 -25.93
CA THR A 496 42.68 -15.96 -25.84
C THR A 496 42.28 -15.36 -24.51
N SER A 497 41.34 -14.41 -24.52
CA SER A 497 40.83 -13.74 -23.33
C SER A 497 39.32 -13.79 -23.28
N GLN A 498 38.78 -14.02 -22.11
CA GLN A 498 37.34 -14.01 -21.87
C GLN A 498 37.04 -13.44 -20.48
N GLU A 499 35.91 -12.77 -20.35
CA GLU A 499 35.36 -12.46 -19.03
C GLU A 499 34.87 -13.75 -18.37
N ARG A 500 35.00 -13.83 -17.06
CA ARG A 500 34.52 -14.97 -16.31
C ARG A 500 34.10 -14.55 -14.91
N HIS A 501 32.91 -14.99 -14.50
CA HIS A 501 32.49 -14.89 -13.11
C HIS A 501 33.26 -15.89 -12.24
N VAL A 502 33.84 -15.40 -11.14
CA VAL A 502 34.54 -16.20 -10.15
C VAL A 502 33.80 -16.07 -8.82
N PRO A 503 33.31 -17.20 -8.25
CA PRO A 503 32.48 -17.17 -7.05
C PRO A 503 33.25 -16.79 -5.78
N VAL A 504 34.59 -16.89 -5.80
CA VAL A 504 35.45 -16.55 -4.66
C VAL A 504 36.76 -15.94 -5.17
N ILE A 505 36.88 -14.61 -5.07
CA ILE A 505 38.15 -13.87 -5.21
C ILE A 505 38.86 -13.88 -3.85
N PHE A 506 38.16 -13.42 -2.81
CA PHE A 506 38.54 -13.50 -1.40
C PHE A 506 37.35 -14.03 -0.59
N PRO A 507 37.54 -14.50 0.66
CA PRO A 507 36.41 -14.88 1.51
C PRO A 507 35.32 -13.79 1.54
N GLY A 508 34.10 -14.13 1.15
CA GLY A 508 32.97 -13.19 1.09
C GLY A 508 32.92 -12.27 -0.15
N ARG A 509 33.85 -12.40 -1.10
CA ARG A 509 33.90 -11.60 -2.32
C ARG A 509 33.86 -12.48 -3.57
N ALA A 510 32.82 -12.33 -4.37
CA ALA A 510 32.76 -12.83 -5.74
C ALA A 510 33.01 -11.67 -6.72
N GLY A 511 33.25 -12.00 -7.98
CA GLY A 511 33.35 -10.98 -9.02
C GLY A 511 33.82 -11.51 -10.37
N ASN A 512 33.82 -10.64 -11.37
CA ASN A 512 34.31 -10.99 -12.69
C ASN A 512 35.81 -10.72 -12.80
N VAL A 513 36.48 -11.58 -13.55
CA VAL A 513 37.88 -11.42 -13.96
C VAL A 513 37.96 -11.50 -15.46
N VAL A 514 39.02 -10.94 -16.03
CA VAL A 514 39.43 -11.32 -17.39
C VAL A 514 40.43 -12.45 -17.25
N ARG A 515 40.07 -13.62 -17.79
CA ARG A 515 40.93 -14.79 -17.86
C ARG A 515 41.58 -14.85 -19.23
N SER A 516 42.90 -14.93 -19.25
CA SER A 516 43.70 -14.98 -20.46
C SER A 516 44.61 -16.19 -20.47
N PHE A 517 44.64 -16.93 -21.59
CA PHE A 517 45.44 -18.13 -21.79
C PHE A 517 46.60 -17.87 -22.76
N PHE A 518 47.81 -18.20 -22.33
CA PHE A 518 49.08 -17.99 -23.04
C PHE A 518 49.62 -19.34 -23.54
N PRO A 519 49.52 -19.65 -24.84
CA PRO A 519 49.81 -20.99 -25.36
C PRO A 519 51.31 -21.35 -25.48
N GLY A 520 52.24 -20.40 -25.49
CA GLY A 520 53.66 -20.72 -25.72
C GLY A 520 54.66 -19.63 -25.33
N GLY A 521 55.89 -20.08 -25.11
CA GLY A 521 57.07 -19.28 -24.81
C GLY A 521 58.06 -19.32 -25.97
N GLY A 522 58.41 -18.14 -26.49
CA GLY A 522 59.30 -17.96 -27.63
C GLY A 522 58.82 -16.81 -28.53
N ASN A 523 59.40 -15.62 -28.35
CA ASN A 523 59.00 -14.36 -28.99
C ASN A 523 57.54 -13.95 -28.76
N GLY A 524 57.16 -14.01 -27.48
CA GLY A 524 56.10 -13.28 -26.78
C GLY A 524 55.01 -12.69 -27.66
N GLY A 525 53.88 -13.40 -27.72
CA GLY A 525 52.61 -12.71 -27.90
C GLY A 525 52.54 -11.52 -26.93
N TRP A 526 52.18 -10.34 -27.44
CA TRP A 526 52.04 -9.17 -26.59
C TRP A 526 50.65 -9.19 -25.96
N TYR A 527 50.56 -8.78 -24.69
CA TYR A 527 49.30 -8.67 -23.96
C TYR A 527 49.33 -7.39 -23.14
N VAL A 528 48.31 -6.57 -23.34
CA VAL A 528 48.21 -5.22 -22.79
C VAL A 528 46.91 -5.10 -22.02
N ILE A 529 47.01 -4.51 -20.82
CA ILE A 529 45.85 -3.99 -20.09
C ILE A 529 45.90 -2.47 -20.17
N GLY A 530 44.88 -1.89 -20.80
CA GLY A 530 44.77 -0.46 -21.05
C GLY A 530 43.82 0.25 -20.08
N ASN A 531 44.11 1.50 -19.78
CA ASN A 531 43.21 2.41 -19.06
C ASN A 531 42.25 3.14 -20.02
N TYR A 532 41.96 2.56 -21.19
CA TYR A 532 41.21 3.21 -22.28
C TYR A 532 39.77 3.57 -21.93
N LEU A 533 39.21 2.86 -20.95
CA LEU A 533 37.85 3.07 -20.44
C LEU A 533 37.77 4.20 -19.42
N GLN A 534 38.91 4.71 -18.93
CA GLN A 534 38.96 5.84 -18.01
C GLN A 534 38.75 7.17 -18.76
N PRO A 535 38.18 8.21 -18.11
CA PRO A 535 37.90 9.50 -18.77
C PRO A 535 39.12 10.15 -19.44
N THR A 536 40.29 10.07 -18.79
CA THR A 536 41.57 10.61 -19.30
C THR A 536 42.32 9.61 -20.18
N LYS A 537 41.79 8.38 -20.32
CA LYS A 537 42.44 7.20 -20.91
C LYS A 537 43.77 6.84 -20.24
N LYS A 538 43.99 7.30 -19.01
CA LYS A 538 45.21 7.09 -18.22
C LYS A 538 44.87 6.90 -16.75
N ALA A 539 45.68 6.11 -16.03
CA ALA A 539 45.57 5.96 -14.58
C ALA A 539 46.93 5.68 -13.95
N PRO A 540 47.14 5.97 -12.64
CA PRO A 540 48.34 5.51 -11.95
C PRO A 540 48.41 3.97 -11.91
N LEU A 541 49.59 3.42 -11.67
CA LEU A 541 49.79 2.00 -11.39
C LEU A 541 50.41 1.84 -10.00
N LYS A 542 49.60 1.42 -9.04
CA LYS A 542 49.92 1.27 -7.61
C LYS A 542 49.82 -0.17 -7.14
N SER A 543 48.91 -0.96 -7.70
CA SER A 543 48.75 -2.37 -7.37
C SER A 543 47.98 -3.12 -8.47
N ILE A 544 48.05 -4.44 -8.44
CA ILE A 544 47.22 -5.33 -9.26
C ILE A 544 46.76 -6.52 -8.42
N THR A 545 45.46 -6.82 -8.46
CA THR A 545 44.88 -8.03 -7.85
C THR A 545 44.68 -9.08 -8.93
N TYR A 546 45.38 -10.20 -8.83
CA TYR A 546 45.42 -11.23 -9.88
C TYR A 546 45.58 -12.65 -9.30
N ARG A 547 45.38 -13.64 -10.17
CA ARG A 547 45.69 -15.05 -9.98
C ARG A 547 46.44 -15.57 -11.21
N ALA A 548 47.50 -16.33 -11.00
CA ALA A 548 48.29 -16.92 -12.08
C ALA A 548 48.78 -18.33 -11.72
N ASP A 549 48.88 -19.21 -12.71
CA ASP A 549 49.42 -20.58 -12.59
C ASP A 549 50.91 -20.68 -12.96
N GLY A 550 51.54 -19.55 -13.31
CA GLY A 550 52.97 -19.41 -13.58
C GLY A 550 53.47 -17.99 -13.26
N ASN A 551 54.76 -17.74 -13.48
CA ASN A 551 55.36 -16.43 -13.21
C ASN A 551 55.18 -15.49 -14.41
N PHE A 552 54.60 -14.33 -14.13
CA PHE A 552 54.45 -13.24 -15.08
C PHE A 552 55.24 -12.03 -14.59
N ASN A 553 55.38 -11.02 -15.43
CA ASN A 553 55.81 -9.69 -15.03
C ASN A 553 54.90 -8.63 -15.66
N VAL A 554 54.66 -7.55 -14.92
CA VAL A 554 54.03 -6.34 -15.46
C VAL A 554 55.12 -5.39 -15.93
N ARG A 555 55.00 -4.86 -17.14
CA ARG A 555 55.97 -3.91 -17.71
C ARG A 555 55.32 -2.59 -18.11
N ILE A 556 56.09 -1.52 -17.97
CA ILE A 556 55.69 -0.18 -18.41
C ILE A 556 56.88 0.50 -19.10
N GLN A 557 56.59 1.49 -19.93
CA GLN A 557 57.55 2.50 -20.33
C GLN A 557 57.28 3.79 -19.54
N ASP A 558 58.30 4.30 -18.87
CA ASP A 558 58.20 5.53 -18.08
C ASP A 558 58.25 6.80 -18.96
N LYS A 559 58.06 7.98 -18.36
CA LYS A 559 58.03 9.27 -19.08
C LYS A 559 59.34 9.61 -19.77
N ASP A 560 60.45 9.07 -19.30
CA ASP A 560 61.80 9.30 -19.82
C ASP A 560 62.20 8.25 -20.88
N GLY A 561 61.28 7.32 -21.20
CA GLY A 561 61.42 6.30 -22.22
C GLY A 561 62.12 5.02 -21.76
N TRP A 562 62.33 4.83 -20.45
CA TRP A 562 62.90 3.61 -19.89
C TRP A 562 61.83 2.56 -19.63
N ARG A 563 62.14 1.30 -19.95
CA ARG A 563 61.26 0.16 -19.68
C ARG A 563 61.59 -0.49 -18.36
N TRP A 564 60.56 -0.69 -17.55
CA TRP A 564 60.65 -1.25 -16.20
C TRP A 564 59.68 -2.41 -16.05
N TRP A 565 59.98 -3.32 -15.14
CA TRP A 565 59.11 -4.43 -14.84
C TRP A 565 59.07 -4.77 -13.34
N TRP A 566 57.96 -5.38 -12.92
CA TRP A 566 57.74 -5.93 -11.58
C TRP A 566 57.28 -7.38 -11.70
N MET A 567 57.79 -8.23 -10.80
CA MET A 567 57.43 -9.64 -10.77
C MET A 567 55.98 -9.83 -10.33
N LEU A 568 55.26 -10.70 -11.02
CA LEU A 568 53.95 -11.23 -10.67
C LEU A 568 54.09 -12.76 -10.51
N PRO A 569 54.49 -13.25 -9.32
CA PRO A 569 54.68 -14.68 -9.09
C PRO A 569 53.41 -15.51 -9.31
N ALA A 570 53.57 -16.82 -9.56
CA ALA A 570 52.48 -17.78 -9.47
C ALA A 570 51.80 -17.70 -8.08
N THR A 571 50.48 -17.84 -8.04
CA THR A 571 49.68 -17.57 -6.83
C THR A 571 49.05 -18.82 -6.21
N ASP A 572 49.51 -20.01 -6.61
CA ASP A 572 49.01 -21.32 -6.14
C ASP A 572 47.47 -21.46 -6.21
N GLY A 573 46.86 -20.84 -7.21
CA GLY A 573 45.41 -20.89 -7.45
C GLY A 573 44.57 -19.91 -6.61
N ALA A 574 45.19 -19.10 -5.74
CA ALA A 574 44.52 -18.04 -4.98
C ALA A 574 44.68 -16.66 -5.65
N PHE A 575 43.80 -15.71 -5.36
CA PHE A 575 44.02 -14.31 -5.72
C PHE A 575 44.98 -13.65 -4.73
N SER A 576 45.86 -12.81 -5.25
CA SER A 576 46.80 -12.00 -4.47
C SER A 576 46.81 -10.57 -4.99
N THR A 577 47.16 -9.61 -4.11
CA THR A 577 47.35 -8.21 -4.49
C THR A 577 48.82 -7.85 -4.37
N VAL A 578 49.46 -7.55 -5.51
CA VAL A 578 50.85 -7.11 -5.54
C VAL A 578 50.89 -5.59 -5.60
N GLN A 579 51.68 -4.98 -4.71
CA GLN A 579 51.93 -3.55 -4.71
C GLN A 579 53.01 -3.21 -5.74
N ILE A 580 52.72 -2.26 -6.63
CA ILE A 580 53.64 -1.77 -7.65
C ILE A 580 54.24 -0.47 -7.15
N ARG A 581 55.43 -0.58 -6.55
CA ARG A 581 56.15 0.57 -5.98
C ARG A 581 57.35 0.90 -6.86
N PRO A 582 57.62 2.19 -7.17
CA PRO A 582 58.75 2.59 -8.00
C PRO A 582 60.09 2.01 -7.54
N GLN A 583 60.35 1.94 -6.23
CA GLN A 583 61.59 1.41 -5.67
C GLN A 583 61.81 -0.10 -5.89
N ASP A 584 60.74 -0.84 -6.18
CA ASP A 584 60.79 -2.30 -6.41
C ASP A 584 60.90 -2.64 -7.90
N GLY A 585 60.90 -1.61 -8.78
CA GLY A 585 60.95 -1.78 -10.22
C GLY A 585 62.33 -2.22 -10.70
N THR A 586 62.37 -3.23 -11.57
CA THR A 586 63.61 -3.71 -12.20
C THR A 586 63.72 -3.15 -13.61
N LEU A 587 64.90 -2.61 -13.95
CA LEU A 587 65.15 -2.08 -15.29
C LEU A 587 65.18 -3.24 -16.30
N SER A 588 64.41 -3.14 -17.39
CA SER A 588 64.40 -4.18 -18.43
C SER A 588 65.75 -4.22 -19.16
N GLY A 589 66.22 -5.43 -19.49
CA GLY A 589 67.41 -5.62 -20.33
C GLY A 589 67.22 -5.15 -21.79
N TYR A 590 65.96 -4.98 -22.22
CA TYR A 590 65.62 -4.49 -23.56
C TYR A 590 65.19 -3.02 -23.50
N GLN A 591 66.06 -2.13 -24.03
CA GLN A 591 65.85 -0.68 -24.02
C GLN A 591 66.01 -0.09 -25.45
N PRO A 592 64.99 -0.21 -26.31
CA PRO A 592 65.10 0.12 -27.74
C PRO A 592 65.46 1.59 -28.00
N ASN A 593 65.16 2.50 -27.06
CA ASN A 593 65.33 3.95 -27.21
C ASN A 593 66.29 4.58 -26.16
N ALA A 594 67.14 3.77 -25.51
CA ALA A 594 68.00 4.27 -24.42
C ALA A 594 69.48 3.85 -24.51
N ALA A 595 69.94 3.42 -25.68
CA ALA A 595 71.33 3.06 -25.91
C ALA A 595 72.30 4.21 -25.52
N GLY A 596 73.24 3.92 -24.61
CA GLY A 596 74.28 4.86 -24.17
C GLY A 596 73.86 5.89 -23.10
N ARG A 597 72.61 5.87 -22.62
CA ARG A 597 72.15 6.71 -21.50
C ARG A 597 72.54 6.06 -20.15
N PRO A 598 72.85 6.84 -19.09
CA PRO A 598 73.09 6.28 -17.77
C PRO A 598 71.81 5.65 -17.20
N ASN A 599 71.95 4.49 -16.56
CA ASN A 599 70.81 3.77 -15.98
C ASN A 599 70.15 4.62 -14.88
N PRO A 600 68.82 4.83 -14.95
CA PRO A 600 68.08 5.49 -13.88
C PRO A 600 68.01 4.62 -12.62
N SER A 601 67.89 5.25 -11.45
CA SER A 601 67.77 4.55 -10.16
C SER A 601 66.35 4.14 -9.78
N ALA A 602 65.33 4.74 -10.41
CA ALA A 602 63.92 4.44 -10.23
C ALA A 602 63.11 4.90 -11.46
N PRO A 603 61.94 4.29 -11.73
CA PRO A 603 61.07 4.70 -12.83
C PRO A 603 60.40 6.06 -12.56
N ASN A 604 60.28 6.89 -13.61
CA ASN A 604 59.60 8.18 -13.54
C ASN A 604 58.26 8.15 -14.31
N TYR A 605 57.17 7.82 -13.61
CA TYR A 605 55.83 7.81 -14.19
C TYR A 605 54.80 8.43 -13.24
N GLY A 606 53.67 8.87 -13.79
CA GLY A 606 52.54 9.40 -13.03
C GLY A 606 51.30 8.56 -13.32
N GLU A 607 50.70 8.82 -14.48
CA GLU A 607 49.61 8.01 -15.03
C GLU A 607 50.05 7.37 -16.34
N LEU A 608 49.56 6.16 -16.58
CA LEU A 608 49.89 5.31 -17.72
C LEU A 608 48.64 5.06 -18.56
N ALA A 609 48.81 5.07 -19.88
CA ALA A 609 47.73 4.67 -20.79
C ALA A 609 47.51 3.15 -20.77
N GLU A 610 48.58 2.39 -20.59
CA GLU A 610 48.58 0.94 -20.72
C GLU A 610 49.77 0.30 -19.98
N MET A 611 49.68 -1.00 -19.74
CA MET A 611 50.73 -1.84 -19.17
C MET A 611 50.77 -3.21 -19.85
N ASP A 612 51.96 -3.75 -20.03
CA ASP A 612 52.17 -5.08 -20.61
C ASP A 612 52.16 -6.15 -19.52
N ILE A 613 51.53 -7.30 -19.76
CA ILE A 613 51.70 -8.52 -18.94
C ILE A 613 52.38 -9.57 -19.79
N LEU A 614 53.55 -10.03 -19.36
CA LEU A 614 54.36 -11.00 -20.12
C LEU A 614 54.78 -12.16 -19.23
N LEU A 615 55.05 -13.31 -19.86
CA LEU A 615 55.71 -14.42 -19.21
C LEU A 615 57.09 -13.99 -18.70
N ASP A 616 57.47 -14.46 -17.50
CA ASP A 616 58.80 -14.17 -16.97
C ASP A 616 59.89 -14.98 -17.69
N ASN A 617 59.57 -16.24 -17.99
CA ASN A 617 60.45 -17.15 -18.71
C ASN A 617 59.84 -17.53 -20.05
N ASP A 618 60.55 -17.23 -21.14
CA ASP A 618 60.17 -17.59 -22.51
C ASP A 618 60.17 -19.10 -22.76
N ALA A 619 60.56 -19.95 -21.80
CA ALA A 619 60.39 -21.40 -21.89
C ALA A 619 59.03 -21.88 -21.33
N ASP A 620 58.31 -21.04 -20.59
CA ASP A 620 57.03 -21.40 -20.00
C ASP A 620 55.94 -21.43 -21.08
N THR A 621 55.01 -22.38 -20.99
CA THR A 621 53.95 -22.58 -21.98
C THR A 621 52.63 -22.93 -21.30
N ASN A 622 51.51 -22.63 -21.96
CA ASN A 622 50.15 -22.99 -21.51
C ASN A 622 49.79 -22.45 -20.12
N LEU A 623 50.12 -21.18 -19.86
CA LEU A 623 49.84 -20.51 -18.59
C LEU A 623 48.58 -19.65 -18.67
N THR A 624 47.91 -19.48 -17.54
CA THR A 624 46.73 -18.65 -17.34
C THR A 624 47.05 -17.45 -16.46
N PHE A 625 46.63 -16.27 -16.89
CA PHE A 625 46.60 -15.06 -16.08
C PHE A 625 45.16 -14.57 -15.92
N GLU A 626 44.76 -14.27 -14.69
CA GLU A 626 43.46 -13.68 -14.37
C GLU A 626 43.64 -12.44 -13.52
N TYR A 627 43.11 -11.28 -13.92
CA TYR A 627 43.11 -10.10 -13.06
C TYR A 627 41.68 -9.69 -12.68
N TYR A 628 41.55 -9.13 -11.48
CA TYR A 628 40.28 -8.69 -10.89
C TYR A 628 40.15 -7.17 -10.85
N CYS A 629 41.18 -6.46 -10.38
CA CYS A 629 41.19 -5.00 -10.33
C CYS A 629 42.61 -4.44 -10.31
N ILE A 630 42.74 -3.15 -10.63
CA ILE A 630 43.99 -2.38 -10.60
C ILE A 630 43.87 -1.27 -9.56
N ASN A 631 44.99 -0.96 -8.92
CA ASN A 631 45.22 0.07 -7.89
C ASN A 631 44.56 -0.17 -6.55
N GLU A 632 43.28 -0.54 -6.53
CA GLU A 632 42.50 -0.54 -5.31
C GLU A 632 41.39 -1.58 -5.38
N LEU A 633 41.24 -2.33 -4.29
CA LEU A 633 40.16 -3.30 -4.14
C LEU A 633 38.88 -2.51 -3.78
N PRO A 634 37.76 -2.69 -4.49
CA PRO A 634 36.55 -1.91 -4.21
C PRO A 634 35.92 -2.35 -2.89
N ASP A 635 35.45 -1.39 -2.10
CA ASP A 635 34.74 -1.66 -0.85
C ASP A 635 33.44 -2.44 -1.13
N LEU A 636 33.10 -3.37 -0.23
CA LEU A 636 31.82 -4.08 -0.28
C LEU A 636 30.80 -3.33 0.57
N TYR A 637 29.52 -3.53 0.28
CA TYR A 637 28.48 -3.01 1.15
C TYR A 637 28.53 -3.67 2.55
N ASP A 638 28.68 -2.85 3.59
CA ASP A 638 28.69 -3.29 4.99
C ASP A 638 27.63 -2.59 5.84
N GLY A 639 26.74 -1.81 5.20
CA GLY A 639 25.68 -1.05 5.86
C GLY A 639 24.70 -1.92 6.62
N VAL A 640 24.29 -1.46 7.79
CA VAL A 640 23.27 -2.14 8.64
C VAL A 640 21.85 -1.60 8.40
N ASP A 641 21.74 -0.49 7.67
CA ASP A 641 20.50 0.18 7.34
C ASP A 641 20.66 1.05 6.08
N GLY A 642 19.55 1.25 5.36
CA GLY A 642 19.50 2.01 4.11
C GLY A 642 18.29 1.61 3.26
N TYR A 643 17.97 2.42 2.26
CA TYR A 643 16.86 2.20 1.34
C TYR A 643 17.37 1.99 -0.08
N THR A 644 16.84 1.00 -0.78
CA THR A 644 17.09 0.84 -2.21
C THR A 644 16.42 1.99 -2.96
N MET A 645 17.19 2.78 -3.72
CA MET A 645 16.67 3.93 -4.48
C MET A 645 16.56 3.65 -5.97
N LEU A 646 17.45 2.79 -6.49
CA LEU A 646 17.51 2.39 -7.89
C LEU A 646 17.95 0.94 -7.95
N TYR A 647 17.29 0.14 -8.77
CA TYR A 647 17.78 -1.14 -9.25
C TYR A 647 18.01 -1.06 -10.76
N ARG A 648 19.12 -1.59 -11.25
CA ARG A 648 19.42 -1.69 -12.67
C ARG A 648 19.88 -3.11 -12.99
N LEU A 649 19.31 -3.70 -14.04
CA LEU A 649 19.82 -4.91 -14.67
C LEU A 649 20.31 -4.56 -16.08
N THR A 650 21.58 -4.85 -16.35
CA THR A 650 22.16 -4.74 -17.70
C THR A 650 22.41 -6.14 -18.26
N LEU A 651 21.82 -6.48 -19.41
CA LEU A 651 22.11 -7.68 -20.18
C LEU A 651 22.98 -7.34 -21.38
N ASN A 652 23.96 -8.17 -21.69
CA ASN A 652 24.86 -7.96 -22.82
C ASN A 652 25.07 -9.24 -23.63
N GLY A 653 24.89 -9.11 -24.95
CA GLY A 653 25.13 -10.16 -25.94
C GLY A 653 26.02 -9.65 -27.07
N GLN A 654 26.97 -10.48 -27.51
CA GLN A 654 27.93 -10.14 -28.58
C GLN A 654 27.26 -10.06 -29.95
N GLN A 655 26.09 -10.70 -30.10
CA GLN A 655 25.22 -10.61 -31.26
C GLN A 655 23.81 -10.24 -30.83
N ALA A 656 22.92 -10.03 -31.81
CA ALA A 656 21.48 -9.94 -31.57
C ALA A 656 21.05 -11.07 -30.64
N PHE A 657 20.29 -10.76 -29.60
CA PHE A 657 19.96 -11.71 -28.55
C PHE A 657 18.51 -11.64 -28.13
N ARG A 658 18.07 -12.69 -27.42
CA ARG A 658 16.82 -12.67 -26.67
C ARG A 658 17.11 -13.01 -25.22
N GLY A 659 16.93 -12.02 -24.35
CA GLY A 659 17.01 -12.15 -22.91
C GLY A 659 15.64 -12.49 -22.31
N LEU A 660 15.67 -13.21 -21.21
CA LEU A 660 14.52 -13.50 -20.36
C LEU A 660 14.79 -12.95 -18.97
N VAL A 661 13.83 -12.22 -18.40
CA VAL A 661 13.91 -11.66 -17.04
C VAL A 661 12.68 -12.08 -16.26
N GLY A 662 12.90 -12.66 -15.07
CA GLY A 662 11.84 -13.02 -14.12
C GLY A 662 11.79 -12.07 -12.94
N ASP A 663 11.47 -12.60 -11.76
CA ASP A 663 11.43 -11.81 -10.53
C ASP A 663 12.80 -11.24 -10.18
N CYS A 664 12.82 -9.91 -10.05
CA CYS A 664 13.90 -9.12 -9.49
C CYS A 664 13.37 -8.38 -8.25
N THR A 665 13.96 -8.61 -7.07
CA THR A 665 13.49 -8.03 -5.79
C THR A 665 14.56 -8.09 -4.72
N VAL A 666 14.25 -7.67 -3.49
CA VAL A 666 15.06 -7.94 -2.31
C VAL A 666 14.38 -9.01 -1.46
N VAL A 667 15.14 -9.97 -0.95
CA VAL A 667 14.70 -10.94 0.06
C VAL A 667 15.48 -10.74 1.36
N GLY A 668 14.84 -10.99 2.50
CA GLY A 668 15.43 -10.65 3.80
C GLY A 668 15.63 -9.13 3.97
N TYR A 669 14.76 -8.32 3.36
CA TYR A 669 14.67 -6.89 3.66
C TYR A 669 14.01 -6.70 5.03
N ARG A 670 14.18 -5.51 5.60
CA ARG A 670 13.53 -5.14 6.86
C ARG A 670 12.11 -4.67 6.58
N ASN A 671 11.15 -5.18 7.34
CA ASN A 671 9.72 -4.89 7.20
C ASN A 671 9.29 -3.58 7.90
N ASP A 672 10.24 -2.79 8.39
CA ASP A 672 10.05 -1.47 9.01
C ASP A 672 10.47 -0.32 8.07
N SER A 673 10.13 -0.45 6.78
CA SER A 673 10.39 0.56 5.74
C SER A 673 9.54 1.83 5.88
N LEU A 674 8.43 1.73 6.61
CA LEU A 674 7.48 2.79 6.93
C LEU A 674 7.28 2.86 8.44
N ALA A 675 6.94 4.05 8.94
CA ALA A 675 6.69 4.25 10.36
C ALA A 675 5.55 3.32 10.85
N TYR A 676 5.77 2.64 11.97
CA TYR A 676 4.82 1.72 12.60
C TYR A 676 4.47 0.48 11.75
N SER A 677 5.33 0.09 10.82
CA SER A 677 5.22 -1.16 10.05
C SER A 677 6.27 -2.19 10.50
N PRO A 678 5.94 -3.50 10.48
CA PRO A 678 4.60 -4.06 10.23
C PRO A 678 3.65 -3.75 11.39
N GLY A 679 2.35 -3.80 11.14
CA GLY A 679 1.32 -3.71 12.17
C GLY A 679 0.21 -2.73 11.81
N VAL A 680 0.56 -1.46 11.57
CA VAL A 680 -0.44 -0.47 11.15
C VAL A 680 -0.99 -0.80 9.76
N ILE A 681 -2.31 -0.77 9.65
CA ILE A 681 -3.04 -1.13 8.44
C ILE A 681 -3.38 0.15 7.66
N PRO A 682 -3.19 0.16 6.31
CA PRO A 682 -3.56 1.29 5.45
C PRO A 682 -5.08 1.53 5.41
N PHE A 683 -5.51 2.58 4.72
CA PHE A 683 -6.93 2.86 4.51
C PHE A 683 -7.66 1.73 3.78
N SER A 684 -7.09 1.28 2.66
CA SER A 684 -7.74 0.32 1.77
C SER A 684 -6.85 -0.83 1.37
N ASN A 685 -7.47 -1.97 1.09
CA ASN A 685 -6.85 -3.21 0.64
C ASN A 685 -7.23 -3.58 -0.80
N ILE A 686 -7.21 -2.59 -1.70
CA ILE A 686 -7.58 -2.79 -3.10
C ILE A 686 -6.57 -3.74 -3.74
N TYR A 687 -7.03 -4.67 -4.59
CA TYR A 687 -6.17 -5.53 -5.41
C TYR A 687 -6.23 -5.10 -6.87
N SER A 688 -5.23 -5.49 -7.66
CA SER A 688 -5.26 -5.25 -9.11
C SER A 688 -5.82 -6.48 -9.83
N ASP A 689 -6.85 -6.31 -10.66
CA ASP A 689 -7.54 -7.45 -11.28
C ASP A 689 -6.61 -8.32 -12.11
N GLY A 690 -6.80 -9.64 -12.02
CA GLY A 690 -5.94 -10.63 -12.63
C GLY A 690 -4.57 -10.81 -11.97
N THR A 691 -4.14 -9.99 -10.99
CA THR A 691 -2.81 -10.08 -10.36
C THR A 691 -2.87 -10.52 -8.89
N GLU A 692 -1.76 -10.96 -8.31
CA GLU A 692 -1.64 -11.14 -6.85
C GLU A 692 -1.30 -9.84 -6.09
N GLN A 693 -1.15 -8.72 -6.81
CA GLN A 693 -0.67 -7.44 -6.25
C GLN A 693 -1.77 -6.72 -5.48
N ILE A 694 -1.39 -6.15 -4.34
CA ILE A 694 -2.15 -5.07 -3.73
C ILE A 694 -2.02 -3.85 -4.66
N GLY A 695 -3.11 -3.14 -4.89
CA GLY A 695 -3.19 -2.00 -5.77
C GLY A 695 -2.20 -0.89 -5.36
N ALA A 696 -1.75 -0.12 -6.34
CA ALA A 696 -0.68 0.85 -6.12
C ALA A 696 -1.02 1.88 -5.01
N TRP A 697 -2.30 2.29 -4.93
CA TRP A 697 -2.79 3.19 -3.89
C TRP A 697 -3.28 2.41 -2.67
N HIS A 698 -2.70 2.70 -1.50
CA HIS A 698 -3.13 2.12 -0.22
C HIS A 698 -3.79 3.16 0.69
N GLY A 699 -3.43 4.45 0.53
CA GLY A 699 -3.91 5.55 1.36
C GLY A 699 -3.13 5.71 2.67
N MET A 700 -3.45 6.78 3.41
CA MET A 700 -2.89 7.04 4.75
C MET A 700 -3.47 6.08 5.79
N PRO A 701 -2.72 5.65 6.80
CA PRO A 701 -3.28 5.00 7.98
C PRO A 701 -3.99 6.01 8.89
N TYR A 702 -5.07 5.57 9.51
CA TYR A 702 -5.91 6.37 10.41
C TYR A 702 -6.02 5.69 11.78
N PRO A 703 -5.88 6.40 12.91
CA PRO A 703 -6.12 5.82 14.24
C PRO A 703 -7.51 5.17 14.37
N GLY A 704 -8.54 5.76 13.76
CA GLY A 704 -9.89 5.20 13.75
C GLY A 704 -10.07 3.89 13.00
N TYR A 705 -9.09 3.51 12.17
CA TYR A 705 -9.06 2.25 11.41
C TYR A 705 -8.24 1.17 12.11
N GLN A 706 -7.50 1.51 13.16
CA GLN A 706 -6.65 0.56 13.86
C GLN A 706 -7.44 -0.16 14.94
N TYR A 707 -7.35 -1.49 14.95
CA TYR A 707 -8.06 -2.36 15.91
C TYR A 707 -7.09 -3.41 16.48
N PRO A 708 -6.32 -3.08 17.55
CA PRO A 708 -5.21 -3.93 18.02
C PRO A 708 -5.59 -5.35 18.44
N LEU A 709 -6.89 -5.61 18.64
CA LEU A 709 -7.43 -6.93 18.95
C LEU A 709 -6.92 -8.02 17.99
N ILE A 710 -6.71 -7.68 16.71
CA ILE A 710 -6.30 -8.65 15.68
C ILE A 710 -4.97 -9.34 16.03
N PHE A 711 -4.08 -8.67 16.77
CA PHE A 711 -2.80 -9.22 17.22
C PHE A 711 -2.86 -9.81 18.64
N CYS A 712 -3.94 -9.58 19.39
CA CYS A 712 -4.08 -10.08 20.76
C CYS A 712 -4.39 -11.58 20.84
N LEU A 713 -4.85 -12.18 19.72
CA LEU A 713 -5.17 -13.61 19.68
C LEU A 713 -3.91 -14.49 19.69
N ASP A 714 -2.83 -14.03 19.05
CA ASP A 714 -1.49 -14.62 19.14
C ASP A 714 -0.41 -13.54 19.34
N PRO A 715 -0.33 -12.96 20.56
CA PRO A 715 0.53 -11.81 20.83
C PRO A 715 2.01 -12.19 20.96
N GLU A 716 2.34 -13.49 20.99
CA GLU A 716 3.74 -13.95 20.99
C GLU A 716 4.30 -13.88 19.56
N THR A 717 3.54 -14.42 18.60
CA THR A 717 3.87 -14.32 17.17
C THR A 717 3.82 -12.88 16.68
N TYR A 718 2.78 -12.12 17.05
CA TYR A 718 2.53 -10.75 16.55
C TYR A 718 2.90 -9.63 17.53
N SER A 719 3.92 -9.86 18.37
CA SER A 719 4.34 -8.89 19.39
C SER A 719 4.82 -7.56 18.81
N VAL A 720 5.49 -7.59 17.64
CA VAL A 720 6.00 -6.40 16.95
C VAL A 720 4.85 -5.59 16.36
N GLU A 721 3.92 -6.25 15.67
CA GLU A 721 2.75 -5.64 15.05
C GLU A 721 1.83 -5.01 16.10
N LEU A 722 1.57 -5.72 17.19
CA LEU A 722 0.83 -5.22 18.33
C LEU A 722 1.50 -3.98 18.92
N GLY A 723 2.82 -4.03 19.16
CA GLY A 723 3.59 -2.92 19.69
C GLY A 723 3.54 -1.69 18.79
N ASN A 724 3.75 -1.87 17.49
CA ASN A 724 3.74 -0.79 16.50
C ASN A 724 2.36 -0.13 16.38
N MET A 725 1.27 -0.91 16.36
CA MET A 725 -0.09 -0.34 16.31
C MET A 725 -0.44 0.41 17.61
N ILE A 726 0.01 -0.07 18.76
CA ILE A 726 -0.15 0.63 20.05
C ILE A 726 0.66 1.94 20.06
N ASP A 727 1.88 1.91 19.57
CA ASP A 727 2.74 3.09 19.46
C ASP A 727 2.13 4.14 18.53
N PHE A 728 1.57 3.71 17.39
CA PHE A 728 0.83 4.59 16.48
C PHE A 728 -0.35 5.29 17.17
N LEU A 729 -1.20 4.53 17.87
CA LEU A 729 -2.32 5.10 18.63
C LEU A 729 -1.83 6.07 19.70
N TYR A 730 -0.83 5.67 20.50
CA TYR A 730 -0.28 6.47 21.59
C TYR A 730 0.35 7.78 21.09
N ASP A 731 1.17 7.72 20.04
CA ASP A 731 1.87 8.88 19.49
C ASP A 731 0.90 9.85 18.82
N SER A 732 -0.22 9.36 18.27
CA SER A 732 -1.30 10.22 17.77
C SER A 732 -1.89 11.14 18.85
N GLN A 733 -2.01 10.64 20.10
CA GLN A 733 -2.43 11.43 21.26
C GLN A 733 -1.34 12.41 21.70
N GLN A 734 -0.08 11.98 21.71
CA GLN A 734 1.04 12.85 22.10
C GLN A 734 1.15 14.04 21.15
N TRP A 735 1.01 13.79 19.84
CA TRP A 735 0.99 14.85 18.85
C TRP A 735 -0.21 15.78 19.05
N TYR A 736 -1.41 15.24 19.29
CA TYR A 736 -2.60 16.06 19.56
C TYR A 736 -2.39 16.97 20.77
N GLN A 737 -1.82 16.45 21.85
CA GLN A 737 -1.47 17.22 23.05
C GLN A 737 -0.48 18.34 22.73
N GLN A 738 0.55 18.06 21.94
CA GLN A 738 1.52 19.09 21.54
C GLN A 738 0.88 20.19 20.70
N LYS A 739 -0.04 19.83 19.78
CA LYS A 739 -0.71 20.78 18.89
C LYS A 739 -1.78 21.62 19.59
N PHE A 740 -2.57 21.01 20.47
CA PHE A 740 -3.78 21.64 21.03
C PHE A 740 -3.77 21.82 22.55
N GLY A 741 -2.75 21.31 23.25
CA GLY A 741 -2.62 21.41 24.72
C GLY A 741 -3.53 20.47 25.51
N VAL A 742 -4.19 19.52 24.85
CA VAL A 742 -5.16 18.59 25.46
C VAL A 742 -4.71 17.15 25.25
N LEU A 743 -4.60 16.38 26.33
CA LEU A 743 -4.30 14.95 26.27
C LEU A 743 -5.59 14.14 26.37
N GLY A 744 -5.83 13.25 25.41
CA GLY A 744 -7.03 12.41 25.30
C GLY A 744 -7.36 12.13 23.84
N PRO A 745 -7.79 13.14 23.06
CA PRO A 745 -7.97 13.00 21.61
C PRO A 745 -6.66 12.73 20.85
N GLY A 746 -6.78 12.12 19.66
CA GLY A 746 -5.65 11.79 18.79
C GLY A 746 -5.65 12.54 17.46
N ALA A 747 -4.53 12.47 16.72
CA ALA A 747 -4.48 12.89 15.32
C ALA A 747 -5.50 12.13 14.45
N ALA A 748 -5.93 12.72 13.33
CA ALA A 748 -6.87 12.06 12.44
C ALA A 748 -6.20 11.05 11.50
N ALA A 749 -4.98 11.35 11.03
CA ALA A 749 -4.23 10.51 10.08
C ALA A 749 -2.72 10.71 10.21
N TYR A 750 -1.95 9.78 9.64
CA TYR A 750 -0.51 9.89 9.51
C TYR A 750 -0.09 9.82 8.04
N ILE A 751 0.85 10.67 7.64
CA ILE A 751 1.35 10.76 6.26
C ILE A 751 2.61 9.91 6.18
N TRP A 752 2.50 8.71 5.61
CA TRP A 752 3.67 7.85 5.41
C TRP A 752 4.66 8.42 4.40
N ASN A 753 5.94 8.11 4.58
CA ASN A 753 6.99 8.35 3.60
C ASN A 753 6.92 7.37 2.42
N ARG A 754 5.84 7.54 1.63
CA ARG A 754 5.45 6.75 0.47
C ARG A 754 4.86 7.67 -0.60
N TRP A 755 5.15 7.38 -1.86
CA TRP A 755 4.79 8.23 -3.00
C TRP A 755 3.29 8.55 -3.11
N ASP A 756 2.40 7.62 -2.74
CA ASP A 756 0.94 7.81 -2.82
C ASP A 756 0.37 8.66 -1.67
N ASN A 757 1.21 9.02 -0.69
CA ASN A 757 0.86 9.79 0.49
C ASN A 757 1.34 11.25 0.44
N TYR A 758 2.36 11.58 -0.37
CA TYR A 758 2.96 12.93 -0.41
C TYR A 758 1.99 14.07 -0.76
N ARG A 759 0.91 13.76 -1.49
CA ARG A 759 -0.14 14.76 -1.80
C ARG A 759 -0.87 15.29 -0.57
N TYR A 760 -0.79 14.58 0.56
CA TYR A 760 -1.51 14.93 1.80
C TYR A 760 -0.69 15.79 2.77
N GLY A 761 0.59 16.01 2.49
CA GLY A 761 1.48 16.87 3.27
C GLY A 761 2.89 16.28 3.43
N PRO A 762 3.70 16.83 4.35
CA PRO A 762 5.06 16.35 4.60
C PRO A 762 5.07 14.89 5.07
N ALA A 763 6.00 14.11 4.50
CA ALA A 763 6.24 12.73 4.91
C ALA A 763 6.58 12.61 6.41
N ASP A 764 6.18 11.50 7.01
CA ASP A 764 6.39 11.15 8.42
C ASP A 764 5.84 12.20 9.40
N THR A 765 4.65 12.72 9.11
CA THR A 765 3.95 13.67 9.99
C THR A 765 2.50 13.30 10.25
N TRP A 766 1.99 13.74 11.39
CA TRP A 766 0.57 13.64 11.76
C TRP A 766 -0.24 14.80 11.17
N THR A 767 -1.49 14.53 10.82
CA THR A 767 -2.43 15.54 10.32
C THR A 767 -3.82 15.38 10.95
N GLN A 768 -4.59 16.47 10.94
CA GLN A 768 -6.02 16.46 11.29
C GLN A 768 -6.93 16.38 10.05
N TYR A 769 -6.35 16.45 8.86
CA TYR A 769 -7.09 16.40 7.62
C TYR A 769 -7.19 14.98 7.08
N HIS A 770 -8.29 14.71 6.40
CA HIS A 770 -8.63 13.47 5.73
C HIS A 770 -8.65 13.74 4.22
N TRP A 771 -7.95 12.92 3.44
CA TRP A 771 -8.03 12.94 1.97
C TRP A 771 -7.54 14.25 1.31
N GLY A 772 -6.61 14.97 1.97
CA GLY A 772 -6.11 16.26 1.50
C GLY A 772 -6.48 17.33 2.49
N ASP A 773 -7.42 18.20 2.12
CA ASP A 773 -7.96 19.29 2.92
C ASP A 773 -9.34 18.98 3.55
N GLY A 774 -9.85 17.77 3.36
CA GLY A 774 -11.11 17.32 3.93
C GLY A 774 -11.05 17.20 5.45
N ASN A 775 -12.18 17.46 6.12
CA ASN A 775 -12.30 17.21 7.56
C ASN A 775 -12.50 15.71 7.80
N ALA A 776 -11.83 15.17 8.81
CA ALA A 776 -12.06 13.80 9.23
C ALA A 776 -13.47 13.63 9.81
N TRP A 777 -14.08 12.47 9.60
CA TRP A 777 -15.35 12.16 10.24
C TRP A 777 -15.12 11.95 11.74
N ALA A 778 -15.83 12.72 12.57
CA ALA A 778 -15.68 12.74 14.03
C ALA A 778 -15.83 11.36 14.69
N GLY A 779 -16.59 10.44 14.06
CA GLY A 779 -16.79 9.08 14.52
C GLY A 779 -15.54 8.19 14.57
N TYR A 780 -14.44 8.56 13.91
CA TYR A 780 -13.19 7.80 13.94
C TYR A 780 -12.49 7.85 15.30
N GLN A 781 -12.62 8.95 16.04
CA GLN A 781 -12.02 9.14 17.36
C GLN A 781 -12.54 8.12 18.39
N PRO A 782 -13.87 7.94 18.58
CA PRO A 782 -14.38 6.92 19.48
C PRO A 782 -14.09 5.49 19.08
N ARG A 783 -13.97 5.20 17.77
CA ARG A 783 -13.60 3.86 17.29
C ARG A 783 -12.18 3.48 17.73
N ALA A 784 -11.23 4.41 17.61
CA ALA A 784 -9.85 4.21 18.04
C ALA A 784 -9.78 3.93 19.56
N MET A 785 -10.51 4.71 20.36
CA MET A 785 -10.58 4.51 21.82
C MET A 785 -11.18 3.16 22.19
N MET A 786 -12.35 2.81 21.61
CA MET A 786 -13.02 1.54 21.89
C MET A 786 -12.17 0.35 21.46
N GLY A 787 -11.50 0.41 20.31
CA GLY A 787 -10.58 -0.64 19.84
C GLY A 787 -9.41 -0.89 20.79
N ALA A 788 -8.80 0.18 21.32
CA ALA A 788 -7.75 0.06 22.33
C ALA A 788 -8.26 -0.58 23.64
N CYS A 789 -9.43 -0.14 24.14
CA CYS A 789 -10.04 -0.75 25.33
C CYS A 789 -10.42 -2.21 25.12
N ARG A 790 -10.87 -2.59 23.91
CA ARG A 790 -11.18 -3.98 23.57
C ARG A 790 -9.92 -4.85 23.56
N ALA A 791 -8.82 -4.37 22.98
CA ALA A 791 -7.54 -5.07 22.99
C ALA A 791 -7.00 -5.24 24.43
N TRP A 792 -7.08 -4.19 25.25
CA TRP A 792 -6.68 -4.25 26.66
C TRP A 792 -7.48 -5.30 27.42
N TYR A 793 -8.81 -5.28 27.29
CA TYR A 793 -9.68 -6.28 27.90
C TYR A 793 -9.30 -7.71 27.48
N GLU A 794 -9.08 -7.94 26.18
CA GLU A 794 -8.73 -9.27 25.66
C GLU A 794 -7.38 -9.77 26.23
N LEU A 795 -6.34 -8.94 26.26
CA LEU A 795 -5.04 -9.32 26.82
C LEU A 795 -5.14 -9.72 28.31
N VAL A 796 -5.88 -8.95 29.10
CA VAL A 796 -6.15 -9.27 30.52
C VAL A 796 -6.86 -10.61 30.62
N HIS A 797 -7.91 -10.82 29.82
CA HIS A 797 -8.70 -12.04 29.89
C HIS A 797 -7.91 -13.29 29.48
N ARG A 798 -7.01 -13.17 28.49
CA ARG A 798 -6.09 -14.24 28.07
C ARG A 798 -4.93 -14.47 29.05
N GLY A 799 -4.80 -13.66 30.10
CA GLY A 799 -3.66 -13.71 31.02
C GLY A 799 -2.33 -13.37 30.35
N LYS A 800 -2.36 -12.54 29.29
CA LYS A 800 -1.17 -12.10 28.56
C LYS A 800 -0.66 -10.74 29.09
N PRO A 801 0.64 -10.44 28.93
CA PRO A 801 1.17 -9.13 29.31
C PRO A 801 0.43 -8.00 28.59
N VAL A 802 0.03 -6.97 29.33
CA VAL A 802 -0.61 -5.78 28.78
C VAL A 802 0.45 -4.70 28.56
N PRO A 803 0.67 -4.21 27.32
CA PRO A 803 1.60 -3.12 27.06
C PRO A 803 1.21 -1.84 27.83
N PRO A 804 2.15 -1.20 28.57
CA PRO A 804 1.84 -0.01 29.35
C PRO A 804 1.28 1.17 28.52
N LYS A 805 1.77 1.35 27.29
CA LYS A 805 1.27 2.40 26.38
C LYS A 805 -0.18 2.18 25.96
N LEU A 806 -0.64 0.93 25.85
CA LEU A 806 -2.05 0.63 25.53
C LEU A 806 -2.97 1.09 26.67
N VAL A 807 -2.58 0.79 27.92
CA VAL A 807 -3.30 1.27 29.11
C VAL A 807 -3.26 2.80 29.18
N ALA A 808 -2.10 3.41 28.96
CA ALA A 808 -1.95 4.86 28.98
C ALA A 808 -2.84 5.53 27.92
N TYR A 809 -2.84 5.04 26.68
CA TYR A 809 -3.69 5.57 25.60
C TYR A 809 -5.18 5.51 25.97
N ALA A 810 -5.64 4.35 26.45
CA ALA A 810 -7.03 4.16 26.88
C ALA A 810 -7.39 5.07 28.07
N GLU A 811 -6.56 5.10 29.12
CA GLU A 811 -6.85 5.90 30.32
C GLU A 811 -6.74 7.42 30.06
N ASN A 812 -5.88 7.88 29.15
CA ASN A 812 -5.83 9.28 28.72
C ASN A 812 -7.17 9.74 28.14
N TRP A 813 -7.74 8.93 27.24
CA TRP A 813 -9.08 9.16 26.70
C TRP A 813 -10.14 9.22 27.81
N LEU A 814 -10.16 8.23 28.69
CA LEU A 814 -11.16 8.13 29.76
C LEU A 814 -11.06 9.30 30.75
N ARG A 815 -9.85 9.70 31.16
CA ARG A 815 -9.63 10.87 32.02
C ARG A 815 -10.13 12.15 31.36
N TRP A 816 -9.86 12.30 30.06
CA TRP A 816 -10.33 13.44 29.28
C TRP A 816 -11.86 13.46 29.18
N LEU A 817 -12.50 12.33 28.84
CA LEU A 817 -13.95 12.21 28.74
C LEU A 817 -14.66 12.47 30.07
N VAL A 818 -14.16 11.90 31.18
CA VAL A 818 -14.69 12.17 32.53
C VAL A 818 -14.62 13.66 32.85
N LYS A 819 -13.50 14.32 32.54
CA LYS A 819 -13.35 15.76 32.74
C LYS A 819 -14.31 16.54 31.85
N PHE A 820 -14.41 16.20 30.57
CA PHE A 820 -15.28 16.86 29.60
C PHE A 820 -16.73 16.83 30.06
N VAL A 821 -17.25 15.66 30.42
CA VAL A 821 -18.62 15.45 30.91
C VAL A 821 -18.89 16.25 32.19
N LYS A 822 -17.93 16.30 33.12
CA LYS A 822 -18.09 17.08 34.36
C LYS A 822 -18.13 18.59 34.10
N ASP A 823 -17.22 19.08 33.26
CA ASP A 823 -17.12 20.50 32.93
C ASP A 823 -18.34 20.97 32.10
N SER A 824 -18.88 20.09 31.26
CA SER A 824 -20.03 20.35 30.39
C SER A 824 -21.39 20.07 31.05
N LYS A 825 -21.40 19.59 32.31
CA LYS A 825 -22.60 19.19 33.06
C LYS A 825 -23.41 18.06 32.40
N GLY A 826 -22.72 17.08 31.82
CA GLY A 826 -23.34 15.86 31.30
C GLY A 826 -23.27 15.69 29.78
N ILE A 827 -22.82 16.71 29.04
CA ILE A 827 -22.77 16.67 27.57
C ILE A 827 -21.53 15.88 27.11
N LEU A 828 -21.73 14.94 26.17
CA LEU A 828 -20.67 14.17 25.54
C LEU A 828 -20.14 14.85 24.28
N PRO A 829 -18.86 14.59 23.89
CA PRO A 829 -18.29 15.19 22.69
C PRO A 829 -18.81 14.51 21.42
N THR A 830 -19.30 15.32 20.48
CA THR A 830 -19.85 14.89 19.18
C THR A 830 -19.04 15.37 17.98
N ASP A 831 -18.20 16.39 18.15
CA ASP A 831 -17.37 16.97 17.09
C ASP A 831 -15.90 17.10 17.49
N PHE A 832 -15.01 16.89 16.51
CA PHE A 832 -13.55 16.96 16.65
C PHE A 832 -12.97 17.84 15.53
N PRO A 833 -12.97 19.18 15.71
CA PRO A 833 -12.61 20.10 14.66
C PRO A 833 -11.10 20.07 14.33
N THR A 834 -10.77 20.24 13.05
CA THR A 834 -9.39 20.14 12.52
C THR A 834 -8.41 21.15 13.10
N ASN A 835 -8.90 22.33 13.51
CA ASN A 835 -8.09 23.48 13.91
C ASN A 835 -8.33 23.96 15.34
N SER A 836 -9.13 23.25 16.13
CA SER A 836 -9.40 23.62 17.52
C SER A 836 -9.72 22.39 18.39
N VAL A 837 -9.89 22.61 19.68
CA VAL A 837 -10.28 21.54 20.61
C VAL A 837 -11.80 21.28 20.55
N PRO A 838 -12.25 20.03 20.80
CA PRO A 838 -13.67 19.72 20.97
C PRO A 838 -14.31 20.61 22.02
N LYS A 839 -15.55 21.02 21.76
CA LYS A 839 -16.36 21.83 22.67
C LYS A 839 -17.71 21.15 22.87
N PRO A 840 -18.35 21.32 24.04
CA PRO A 840 -19.71 20.85 24.21
C PRO A 840 -20.62 21.61 23.24
N VAL A 841 -21.44 20.86 22.51
CA VAL A 841 -22.49 21.40 21.64
C VAL A 841 -23.82 21.08 22.33
N GLU A 842 -24.52 22.11 22.78
CA GLU A 842 -25.84 21.94 23.39
C GLU A 842 -26.81 21.34 22.35
N ASP A 843 -27.66 20.41 22.78
CA ASP A 843 -28.68 19.74 21.97
C ASP A 843 -28.16 18.89 20.78
N ASP A 844 -26.85 18.65 20.66
CA ASP A 844 -26.30 17.73 19.67
C ASP A 844 -26.20 16.31 20.23
N PHE A 845 -26.56 15.32 19.40
CA PHE A 845 -26.56 13.92 19.77
C PHE A 845 -26.12 13.04 18.60
N THR A 846 -25.05 12.28 18.82
CA THR A 846 -24.53 11.31 17.86
C THR A 846 -24.45 9.92 18.49
N GLY A 847 -25.57 9.18 18.45
CA GLY A 847 -25.76 7.97 19.27
C GLY A 847 -24.73 6.86 19.09
N HIS A 848 -24.15 6.73 17.90
CA HIS A 848 -23.11 5.74 17.65
C HIS A 848 -21.83 6.05 18.47
N MET A 849 -21.45 7.33 18.61
CA MET A 849 -20.29 7.76 19.41
C MET A 849 -20.55 7.49 20.88
N THR A 850 -21.74 7.80 21.37
CA THR A 850 -22.20 7.48 22.74
C THR A 850 -22.10 5.98 23.02
N GLY A 851 -22.55 5.14 22.09
CA GLY A 851 -22.42 3.68 22.18
C GLY A 851 -20.97 3.20 22.27
N LEU A 852 -20.06 3.82 21.51
CA LEU A 852 -18.62 3.53 21.54
C LEU A 852 -17.96 3.99 22.86
N TRP A 853 -18.29 5.19 23.35
CA TRP A 853 -17.82 5.69 24.64
C TRP A 853 -18.24 4.78 25.78
N LEU A 854 -19.50 4.36 25.78
CA LEU A 854 -20.05 3.41 26.74
C LEU A 854 -19.34 2.05 26.68
N ALA A 855 -19.21 1.48 25.47
CA ALA A 855 -18.54 0.20 25.25
C ALA A 855 -17.09 0.22 25.75
N GLY A 856 -16.31 1.23 25.34
CA GLY A 856 -14.91 1.37 25.72
C GLY A 856 -14.71 1.58 27.22
N ALA A 857 -15.53 2.43 27.85
CA ALA A 857 -15.48 2.66 29.29
C ALA A 857 -15.81 1.39 30.10
N CYS A 858 -16.83 0.63 29.70
CA CYS A 858 -17.16 -0.65 30.33
C CYS A 858 -16.06 -1.70 30.14
N LEU A 859 -15.47 -1.81 28.94
CA LEU A 859 -14.36 -2.73 28.68
C LEU A 859 -13.13 -2.38 29.52
N ALA A 860 -12.76 -1.10 29.60
CA ALA A 860 -11.64 -0.65 30.42
C ALA A 860 -11.89 -0.90 31.92
N ALA A 861 -13.12 -0.65 32.40
CA ALA A 861 -13.49 -0.96 33.79
C ALA A 861 -13.38 -2.46 34.08
N MET A 862 -13.85 -3.32 33.17
CA MET A 862 -13.71 -4.77 33.31
C MET A 862 -12.25 -5.23 33.18
N ALA A 863 -11.43 -4.54 32.39
CA ALA A 863 -9.99 -4.79 32.28
C ALA A 863 -9.19 -4.31 33.52
N GLY A 864 -9.82 -3.57 34.44
CA GLY A 864 -9.21 -3.13 35.70
C GLY A 864 -8.69 -1.69 35.71
N SER A 865 -9.24 -0.80 34.88
CA SER A 865 -8.86 0.63 34.88
C SER A 865 -9.01 1.28 36.25
N GLN A 866 -8.08 2.20 36.54
CA GLN A 866 -8.01 2.95 37.81
C GLN A 866 -8.37 4.43 37.62
N VAL A 867 -9.02 4.78 36.50
CA VAL A 867 -9.49 6.14 36.26
C VAL A 867 -10.56 6.51 37.28
N ALA A 868 -10.29 7.54 38.08
CA ALA A 868 -11.24 8.06 39.05
C ALA A 868 -12.50 8.57 38.35
N ASP A 869 -13.66 8.30 38.96
CA ASP A 869 -14.97 8.72 38.48
C ASP A 869 -15.36 8.18 37.08
N LEU A 870 -14.78 7.06 36.65
CA LEU A 870 -15.15 6.40 35.40
C LEU A 870 -16.66 6.08 35.32
N ASP A 871 -17.28 5.73 36.45
CA ASP A 871 -18.73 5.52 36.53
C ASP A 871 -19.55 6.76 36.17
N VAL A 872 -19.02 7.98 36.36
CA VAL A 872 -19.69 9.23 35.94
C VAL A 872 -19.82 9.28 34.42
N LEU A 873 -18.78 8.90 33.69
CA LEU A 873 -18.82 8.81 32.23
C LEU A 873 -19.78 7.71 31.77
N ILE A 874 -19.71 6.52 32.39
CA ILE A 874 -20.56 5.37 32.03
C ILE A 874 -22.04 5.73 32.19
N GLU A 875 -22.42 6.34 33.31
CA GLU A 875 -23.82 6.73 33.54
C GLU A 875 -24.23 7.91 32.65
N ALA A 876 -23.34 8.87 32.35
CA ALA A 876 -23.64 9.94 31.39
C ALA A 876 -23.97 9.41 29.99
N CYS A 877 -23.22 8.41 29.50
CA CYS A 877 -23.53 7.76 28.22
C CYS A 877 -24.88 7.02 28.25
N MET A 878 -25.19 6.33 29.35
CA MET A 878 -26.47 5.64 29.51
C MET A 878 -27.64 6.63 29.58
N ASP A 879 -27.48 7.73 30.31
CA ASP A 879 -28.46 8.80 30.43
C ASP A 879 -28.72 9.49 29.09
N GLU A 880 -27.69 9.78 28.30
CA GLU A 880 -27.84 10.36 26.96
C GLU A 880 -28.59 9.40 26.01
N LEU A 881 -28.22 8.12 25.97
CA LEU A 881 -28.94 7.13 25.17
C LEU A 881 -30.41 7.00 25.61
N GLN A 882 -30.69 7.10 26.91
CA GLN A 882 -32.05 7.07 27.41
C GLN A 882 -32.83 8.34 27.03
N ALA A 883 -32.21 9.53 27.12
CA ALA A 883 -32.83 10.81 26.83
C ALA A 883 -33.22 10.96 25.35
N TYR A 884 -32.38 10.46 24.43
CA TYR A 884 -32.61 10.53 22.99
C TYR A 884 -33.30 9.30 22.39
N TYR A 885 -33.77 8.37 23.23
CA TYR A 885 -34.53 7.22 22.77
C TYR A 885 -35.91 7.63 22.25
N THR A 886 -36.22 7.27 21.01
CA THR A 886 -37.40 7.78 20.31
C THR A 886 -38.65 6.93 20.59
N VAL A 887 -39.62 7.57 21.24
CA VAL A 887 -41.01 7.08 21.33
C VAL A 887 -41.94 8.22 20.93
N THR A 888 -42.51 8.11 19.73
CA THR A 888 -43.38 9.14 19.16
C THR A 888 -44.80 9.04 19.72
N PRO A 889 -45.60 10.12 19.64
CA PRO A 889 -47.02 10.07 20.00
C PRO A 889 -47.88 9.25 19.02
N ILE A 890 -47.32 8.78 17.89
CA ILE A 890 -48.03 8.01 16.87
C ILE A 890 -47.81 6.51 17.16
N PRO A 891 -48.86 5.76 17.54
CA PRO A 891 -48.74 4.33 17.76
C PRO A 891 -48.25 3.61 16.50
N GLY A 892 -47.25 2.73 16.64
CA GLY A 892 -46.70 1.98 15.52
C GLY A 892 -45.85 2.78 14.52
N HIS A 893 -45.53 4.04 14.82
CA HIS A 893 -44.62 4.83 13.98
C HIS A 893 -43.30 4.12 13.73
N ALA A 894 -42.79 4.20 12.50
CA ALA A 894 -41.63 3.43 12.07
C ALA A 894 -40.34 3.74 12.85
N MET A 895 -40.25 4.93 13.44
CA MET A 895 -39.10 5.36 14.26
C MET A 895 -39.22 5.02 15.75
N ASN A 896 -40.34 4.46 16.21
CA ASN A 896 -40.49 4.04 17.61
C ASN A 896 -39.48 2.94 17.94
N GLY A 897 -38.67 3.17 18.97
CA GLY A 897 -37.60 2.26 19.39
C GLY A 897 -36.22 2.55 18.79
N SER A 898 -36.03 3.70 18.15
CA SER A 898 -34.76 4.08 17.53
C SER A 898 -34.08 5.25 18.23
N TRP A 899 -32.90 5.61 17.72
CA TRP A 899 -32.22 6.88 17.95
C TRP A 899 -32.18 7.59 16.61
N THR A 900 -32.88 8.73 16.50
CA THR A 900 -33.10 9.43 15.23
C THR A 900 -32.72 10.89 15.34
N PRO A 901 -31.97 11.45 14.37
CA PRO A 901 -31.80 12.89 14.27
C PRO A 901 -33.11 13.62 13.94
N ASP A 902 -34.01 12.96 13.20
CA ASP A 902 -35.27 13.56 12.77
C ASP A 902 -36.33 12.46 12.51
N PRO A 903 -37.35 12.33 13.38
CA PRO A 903 -38.37 11.29 13.22
C PRO A 903 -39.33 11.55 12.07
N ARG A 904 -39.44 12.79 11.56
CA ARG A 904 -40.34 13.20 10.47
C ARG A 904 -41.80 12.70 10.61
N LEU A 905 -42.45 13.07 11.72
CA LEU A 905 -43.78 12.57 12.14
C LEU A 905 -44.91 12.65 11.09
N GLY A 906 -44.78 13.49 10.07
CA GLY A 906 -45.76 13.59 8.97
C GLY A 906 -45.56 12.61 7.82
N THR A 907 -44.49 11.80 7.84
CA THR A 907 -44.09 10.90 6.76
C THR A 907 -43.53 9.59 7.32
N ASP A 908 -43.40 8.56 6.46
CA ASP A 908 -42.66 7.35 6.83
C ASP A 908 -41.12 7.48 6.62
N ASN A 909 -40.62 8.64 6.16
CA ASN A 909 -39.21 8.80 5.77
C ASN A 909 -38.28 9.30 6.91
N GLY A 910 -38.56 8.91 8.16
CA GLY A 910 -37.73 9.29 9.32
C GLY A 910 -36.27 8.84 9.22
N MET A 911 -35.36 9.65 9.75
CA MET A 911 -33.91 9.50 9.58
C MET A 911 -33.30 8.48 10.54
N PHE A 912 -32.63 7.46 10.01
CA PHE A 912 -31.81 6.54 10.81
C PHE A 912 -30.60 6.13 9.98
N PHE A 913 -29.46 5.94 10.65
CA PHE A 913 -28.20 5.50 10.06
C PHE A 913 -27.88 4.08 10.52
N GLY A 914 -27.62 3.16 9.59
CA GLY A 914 -27.49 1.74 9.87
C GLY A 914 -26.40 1.41 10.89
N PHE A 915 -25.23 2.03 10.76
CA PHE A 915 -24.09 1.77 11.66
C PHE A 915 -24.37 2.14 13.13
N TRP A 916 -25.35 3.01 13.42
CA TRP A 916 -25.78 3.31 14.79
C TRP A 916 -26.29 2.05 15.49
N ALA A 917 -26.96 1.16 14.75
CA ALA A 917 -27.61 -0.02 15.32
C ALA A 917 -26.62 -0.93 16.05
N GLY A 918 -25.51 -1.28 15.39
CA GLY A 918 -24.50 -2.18 15.95
C GLY A 918 -23.75 -1.57 17.13
N GLU A 919 -23.32 -0.31 16.99
CA GLU A 919 -22.50 0.36 18.01
C GLU A 919 -23.29 0.64 19.30
N ILE A 920 -24.56 1.05 19.19
CA ILE A 920 -25.43 1.28 20.36
C ILE A 920 -25.77 -0.05 21.05
N LEU A 921 -26.14 -1.09 20.31
CA LEU A 921 -26.40 -2.42 20.88
C LEU A 921 -25.18 -2.98 21.63
N ARG A 922 -23.98 -2.81 21.06
CA ARG A 922 -22.72 -3.20 21.72
C ARG A 922 -22.51 -2.44 23.03
N GLY A 923 -22.69 -1.11 23.02
CA GLY A 923 -22.57 -0.28 24.22
C GLY A 923 -23.53 -0.71 25.33
N LEU A 924 -24.82 -0.84 25.01
CA LEU A 924 -25.85 -1.28 25.97
C LEU A 924 -25.61 -2.70 26.48
N GLY A 925 -25.19 -3.62 25.60
CA GLY A 925 -24.85 -4.99 25.97
C GLY A 925 -23.68 -5.04 26.95
N LEU A 926 -22.60 -4.32 26.68
CA LEU A 926 -21.44 -4.24 27.56
C LEU A 926 -21.76 -3.52 28.88
N TYR A 927 -22.64 -2.51 28.87
CA TYR A 927 -23.13 -1.87 30.09
C TYR A 927 -23.84 -2.87 31.01
N ILE A 928 -24.77 -3.66 30.47
CA ILE A 928 -25.49 -4.71 31.23
C ILE A 928 -24.50 -5.72 31.79
N GLN A 929 -23.53 -6.17 30.99
CA GLN A 929 -22.52 -7.13 31.43
C GLN A 929 -21.65 -6.55 32.56
N TYR A 930 -21.14 -5.33 32.39
CA TYR A 930 -20.35 -4.66 33.42
C TYR A 930 -21.14 -4.49 34.73
N ARG A 931 -22.39 -4.00 34.66
CA ARG A 931 -23.26 -3.82 35.83
C ARG A 931 -23.71 -5.14 36.46
N THR A 932 -23.64 -6.25 35.72
CA THR A 932 -24.01 -7.58 36.23
C THR A 932 -22.84 -8.32 36.83
N LEU A 933 -21.66 -8.27 36.19
CA LEU A 933 -20.50 -9.09 36.49
C LEU A 933 -19.42 -8.35 37.29
N GLY A 934 -19.31 -7.02 37.12
CA GLY A 934 -18.35 -6.18 37.83
C GLY A 934 -16.95 -6.10 37.22
N VAL A 935 -16.01 -5.51 37.96
CA VAL A 935 -14.60 -5.34 37.57
C VAL A 935 -13.90 -6.70 37.48
N GLY A 936 -13.03 -6.89 36.49
CA GLY A 936 -12.30 -8.15 36.27
C GLY A 936 -13.14 -9.28 35.67
N ALA A 937 -14.37 -8.98 35.24
CA ALA A 937 -15.30 -9.99 34.73
C ALA A 937 -14.89 -10.56 33.37
N ASN A 938 -15.20 -11.85 33.16
CA ASN A 938 -15.12 -12.50 31.87
C ASN A 938 -16.48 -12.42 31.14
N ILE A 939 -16.55 -11.65 30.05
CA ILE A 939 -17.74 -11.49 29.20
C ILE A 939 -18.19 -12.79 28.50
N TYR A 940 -17.29 -13.76 28.34
CA TYR A 940 -17.55 -15.00 27.62
C TYR A 940 -18.17 -16.10 28.50
N GLY A 941 -18.24 -15.93 29.81
CA GLY A 941 -18.85 -16.90 30.74
C GLY A 941 -18.08 -18.23 30.96
N GLY A 942 -17.07 -18.56 30.13
CA GLY A 942 -16.27 -19.78 30.22
C GLY A 942 -14.87 -19.67 29.57
N PRO A 943 -14.04 -20.72 29.66
CA PRO A 943 -12.73 -20.77 28.99
C PRO A 943 -12.87 -20.79 27.46
N VAL A 944 -11.77 -20.52 26.74
CA VAL A 944 -11.74 -20.57 25.26
C VAL A 944 -12.09 -21.98 24.79
N PRO A 945 -12.96 -22.16 23.78
CA PRO A 945 -13.19 -23.46 23.13
C PRO A 945 -11.87 -24.11 22.71
N ALA A 946 -11.76 -25.43 22.89
CA ALA A 946 -10.54 -26.19 22.63
C ALA A 946 -10.17 -26.26 21.15
#